data_AF-A0A2D6VK97-F1
#
_entry.id   AF-A0A2D6VK97-F1
#
_cell.length_a   1.000
_cell.length_b   1.000
_cell.length_c   1.000
_cell.angle_alpha   90.00
_cell.angle_beta   90.00
_cell.angle_gamma   90.00
#
_symmetry.space_group_name_H-M   'P 1'
#
loop_
_entity.id
_entity.type
_entity.pdbx_description
1 polymer ?
#
loop_
_entity_poly.entity_id
_entity_poly.type
_entity_poly.pdbx_seq_one_letter_code
_entity_poly.pdbx_strand_id
1 'polypeptide(L)'
;MSSFYMLCIFLLSLFLTEEANAQIPDELAQVTLSSDFETVSPGASGWLITEVKMESGWHMYWKNAGQSGYPTTIEWQADGAELGPLQFPAPKAYEFLEMIIYVHEGEVVLLSEMRVDEDFDSENLEIRGKLSTLICNEENCIPYDADLILDIPLGKKSNPMPAESSLVSKAKASWPAIVPADAQFSALLEEGSAVFQISHPGLSKLNISEFYFFPESEYLGHQLKQSFTLDDAKGVLSFSLPVNPELNPPEKLTGVLTHPKLGTGWNITWDIDSVKYGKAAMGKATGVSVYQPVQDDMGLGVLMLLLGMVVIALAAWLYGKSGVPGASIKSRNLYRIIALVVAGIGVWLAFPSKDVPGEKKIEWGVWSPELEATLKEEGKAVYVDYTARWCASCIANKRVYTFDSMIELFKEKEIVALRADWTDRGPVILDSLQSYGRFGVPLNVYHPSAVEGEEAGLPVLLPEILTRKNVRQAVEDGKVAQEEAELGFLAIVGFAALGGLILNLMPCVFPVIGLKVMSFVKQAGEDPARIKKHGLIFTLGVILSFWLLVGTLLGLRETLSEDLGWGFQLQEPVFVFALAVFLLIFAMSLSGVFEIGMSLTGVGSKLTQTGGLSSSFFSGVLATVVATPCMAPFLGVAVGAALTMEWLPAFTVFTAVALGLSAPYLLLSIFPKWMSRLPKPGAWMDTFKQAMAFPLYGTVAWLLWTLQSLL
;
A
#
# COMPACT_ATOMS: atom_id res chain seq x y z
N MET A 1 -2.77 47.11 -19.65
CA MET A 1 -4.08 47.20 -18.96
C MET A 1 -5.14 46.27 -19.54
N SER A 2 -5.20 46.03 -20.86
CA SER A 2 -6.23 45.13 -21.46
C SER A 2 -6.14 43.65 -21.03
N SER A 3 -4.94 43.07 -20.93
CA SER A 3 -4.77 41.64 -20.63
C SER A 3 -5.04 41.22 -19.18
N PHE A 4 -4.96 42.15 -18.22
CA PHE A 4 -5.24 41.87 -16.81
C PHE A 4 -6.75 41.83 -16.55
N TYR A 5 -7.52 42.71 -17.20
CA TYR A 5 -8.98 42.69 -17.14
C TYR A 5 -9.57 41.46 -17.82
N MET A 6 -8.96 40.99 -18.92
CA MET A 6 -9.40 39.76 -19.60
C MET A 6 -9.18 38.50 -18.74
N LEU A 7 -8.08 38.45 -17.99
CA LEU A 7 -7.80 37.37 -17.03
C LEU A 7 -8.74 37.41 -15.82
N CYS A 8 -9.05 38.60 -15.30
CA CYS A 8 -10.01 38.75 -14.20
C CYS A 8 -11.45 38.44 -14.62
N ILE A 9 -11.86 38.77 -15.85
CA ILE A 9 -13.19 38.44 -16.38
C ILE A 9 -13.30 36.92 -16.63
N PHE A 10 -12.23 36.27 -17.12
CA PHE A 10 -12.19 34.82 -17.30
C PHE A 10 -12.23 34.07 -15.95
N LEU A 11 -11.54 34.61 -14.93
CA LEU A 11 -11.60 34.09 -13.56
C LEU A 11 -12.97 34.34 -12.90
N LEU A 12 -13.65 35.45 -13.19
CA LEU A 12 -15.02 35.72 -12.69
C LEU A 12 -16.07 34.84 -13.38
N SER A 13 -15.89 34.50 -14.67
CA SER A 13 -16.82 33.60 -15.37
C SER A 13 -16.75 32.15 -14.89
N LEU A 14 -15.62 31.75 -14.27
CA LEU A 14 -15.48 30.45 -13.59
C LEU A 14 -16.23 30.40 -12.23
N PHE A 15 -16.66 31.54 -11.69
CA PHE A 15 -17.44 31.63 -10.44
C PHE A 15 -18.96 31.77 -10.66
N LEU A 16 -19.43 31.89 -11.90
CA LEU A 16 -20.84 32.17 -12.24
C LEU A 16 -21.59 31.00 -12.90
N THR A 17 -21.09 29.76 -12.78
CA THR A 17 -21.94 28.59 -13.05
C THR A 17 -22.89 28.40 -11.87
N GLU A 18 -24.05 29.07 -11.92
CA GLU A 18 -25.20 28.71 -11.11
C GLU A 18 -25.60 27.26 -11.43
N GLU A 19 -25.70 26.47 -10.37
CA GLU A 19 -26.33 25.15 -10.38
C GLU A 19 -27.78 25.30 -10.85
N ALA A 20 -28.12 24.67 -11.96
CA ALA A 20 -29.50 24.33 -12.25
C ALA A 20 -29.92 23.26 -11.21
N ASN A 21 -30.39 23.72 -10.06
CA ASN A 21 -30.84 22.86 -8.98
C ASN A 21 -32.17 22.23 -9.42
N ALA A 22 -32.11 20.98 -9.90
CA ALA A 22 -33.30 20.16 -10.03
C ALA A 22 -33.90 19.99 -8.63
N GLN A 23 -35.20 20.26 -8.51
CA GLN A 23 -35.90 20.28 -7.23
C GLN A 23 -36.02 18.85 -6.67
N ILE A 24 -35.04 18.44 -5.88
CA ILE A 24 -35.02 17.16 -5.15
C ILE A 24 -36.15 17.21 -4.10
N PRO A 25 -36.99 16.17 -3.97
CA PRO A 25 -38.02 16.10 -2.92
C PRO A 25 -37.41 16.25 -1.52
N ASP A 26 -38.07 17.00 -0.63
CA ASP A 26 -37.58 17.25 0.75
C ASP A 26 -37.48 15.96 1.60
N GLU A 27 -38.18 14.88 1.23
CA GLU A 27 -38.17 13.60 1.95
C GLU A 27 -38.16 12.43 0.93
N LEU A 28 -36.97 11.86 0.66
CA LEU A 28 -36.77 10.80 -0.36
C LEU A 28 -37.25 9.41 0.10
N ALA A 29 -37.26 9.18 1.41
CA ALA A 29 -37.79 7.99 2.04
C ALA A 29 -38.22 8.30 3.47
N GLN A 30 -39.17 7.52 3.98
CA GLN A 30 -39.57 7.47 5.37
C GLN A 30 -39.01 6.20 6.01
N VAL A 31 -38.26 6.36 7.11
CA VAL A 31 -37.66 5.24 7.85
C VAL A 31 -38.25 5.16 9.25
N THR A 32 -38.67 3.96 9.66
CA THR A 32 -39.19 3.71 11.01
C THR A 32 -38.56 2.47 11.63
N LEU A 33 -38.12 2.58 12.88
CA LEU A 33 -37.60 1.48 13.69
C LEU A 33 -38.65 1.04 14.72
N SER A 34 -38.92 -0.26 14.78
CA SER A 34 -39.79 -0.89 15.79
C SER A 34 -39.22 -2.23 16.25
N SER A 35 -39.85 -2.87 17.24
CA SER A 35 -39.50 -4.20 17.73
C SER A 35 -40.73 -5.10 17.72
N ASP A 36 -40.51 -6.42 17.63
CA ASP A 36 -41.56 -7.41 17.84
C ASP A 36 -42.02 -7.55 19.31
N PHE A 37 -41.44 -6.79 20.25
CA PHE A 37 -41.83 -6.74 21.66
C PHE A 37 -42.38 -5.38 22.09
N GLU A 38 -43.40 -5.42 22.95
CA GLU A 38 -43.90 -4.26 23.70
C GLU A 38 -43.08 -4.07 24.99
N THR A 39 -42.72 -5.19 25.62
CA THR A 39 -41.82 -5.26 26.76
C THR A 39 -40.93 -6.48 26.61
N VAL A 40 -39.65 -6.38 26.95
CA VAL A 40 -38.67 -7.47 26.80
C VAL A 40 -38.09 -7.88 28.16
N SER A 41 -37.73 -9.16 28.32
CA SER A 41 -37.06 -9.66 29.54
C SER A 41 -35.58 -9.96 29.27
N PRO A 42 -34.70 -9.86 30.29
CA PRO A 42 -33.29 -10.26 30.15
C PRO A 42 -33.16 -11.70 29.62
N GLY A 43 -32.20 -11.92 28.71
CA GLY A 43 -32.00 -13.21 28.03
C GLY A 43 -33.00 -13.54 26.92
N ALA A 44 -33.99 -12.68 26.64
CA ALA A 44 -34.93 -12.90 25.54
C ALA A 44 -34.30 -12.55 24.19
N SER A 45 -34.77 -13.24 23.14
CA SER A 45 -34.40 -12.97 21.75
C SER A 45 -35.63 -12.64 20.90
N GLY A 46 -35.50 -11.67 19.99
CA GLY A 46 -36.54 -11.28 19.03
C GLY A 46 -35.97 -10.43 17.90
N TRP A 47 -36.76 -9.52 17.36
CA TRP A 47 -36.44 -8.81 16.12
C TRP A 47 -36.60 -7.31 16.27
N LEU A 48 -35.62 -6.59 15.74
CA LEU A 48 -35.76 -5.20 15.34
C LEU A 48 -36.22 -5.15 13.90
N ILE A 49 -37.16 -4.24 13.63
CA ILE A 49 -37.85 -4.10 12.35
C ILE A 49 -37.57 -2.68 11.86
N THR A 50 -36.82 -2.57 10.77
CA THR A 50 -36.58 -1.29 10.10
C THR A 50 -37.37 -1.27 8.81
N GLU A 51 -38.41 -0.43 8.77
CA GLU A 51 -39.23 -0.23 7.56
C GLU A 51 -38.72 0.99 6.82
N VAL A 52 -38.42 0.82 5.53
CA VAL A 52 -37.96 1.88 4.63
C VAL A 52 -38.98 2.01 3.51
N LYS A 53 -39.67 3.14 3.47
CA LYS A 53 -40.66 3.44 2.43
C LYS A 53 -40.14 4.55 1.53
N MET A 54 -39.78 4.18 0.30
CA MET A 54 -39.22 5.10 -0.68
C MET A 54 -40.31 5.73 -1.56
N GLU A 55 -40.01 6.90 -2.09
CA GLU A 55 -40.82 7.53 -3.13
C GLU A 55 -40.88 6.70 -4.42
N SER A 56 -41.97 6.83 -5.17
CA SER A 56 -42.17 6.05 -6.40
C SER A 56 -41.08 6.36 -7.44
N GLY A 57 -40.45 5.31 -7.99
CA GLY A 57 -39.36 5.45 -8.97
C GLY A 57 -37.97 5.63 -8.36
N TRP A 58 -37.88 5.67 -7.03
CA TRP A 58 -36.61 5.65 -6.30
C TRP A 58 -36.31 4.26 -5.73
N HIS A 59 -35.04 3.98 -5.56
CA HIS A 59 -34.54 2.69 -5.09
C HIS A 59 -33.36 2.87 -4.12
N MET A 60 -33.22 1.93 -3.18
CA MET A 60 -32.11 1.86 -2.22
C MET A 60 -31.21 0.68 -2.54
N TYR A 61 -29.93 0.77 -2.20
CA TYR A 61 -28.98 -0.31 -2.49
C TYR A 61 -29.17 -1.53 -1.59
N TRP A 62 -28.82 -2.70 -2.10
CA TRP A 62 -28.69 -3.92 -1.32
C TRP A 62 -27.38 -3.91 -0.50
N LYS A 63 -27.13 -4.98 0.27
CA LYS A 63 -25.87 -5.16 1.01
C LYS A 63 -24.63 -5.31 0.12
N ASN A 64 -24.80 -5.76 -1.13
CA ASN A 64 -23.80 -5.60 -2.18
C ASN A 64 -24.34 -4.58 -3.18
N ALA A 65 -23.62 -3.48 -3.39
CA ALA A 65 -24.10 -2.39 -4.23
C ALA A 65 -24.04 -2.70 -5.74
N GLY A 66 -23.27 -3.70 -6.16
CA GLY A 66 -22.94 -3.94 -7.57
C GLY A 66 -21.65 -3.24 -7.98
N GLN A 67 -21.54 -2.80 -9.25
CA GLN A 67 -20.29 -2.22 -9.79
C GLN A 67 -19.95 -0.83 -9.24
N SER A 68 -20.94 -0.12 -8.70
CA SER A 68 -20.80 1.22 -8.15
C SER A 68 -21.97 1.50 -7.23
N GLY A 69 -21.72 2.23 -6.14
CA GLY A 69 -22.74 2.59 -5.16
C GLY A 69 -22.22 2.46 -3.74
N TYR A 70 -23.14 2.58 -2.79
CA TYR A 70 -22.86 2.47 -1.36
C TYR A 70 -23.87 1.50 -0.77
N PRO A 71 -23.41 0.40 -0.14
CA PRO A 71 -24.31 -0.63 0.37
C PRO A 71 -25.17 -0.10 1.52
N THR A 72 -26.40 -0.59 1.63
CA THR A 72 -27.23 -0.27 2.81
C THR A 72 -26.64 -0.95 4.04
N THR A 73 -26.34 -0.15 5.06
CA THR A 73 -25.85 -0.62 6.36
C THR A 73 -26.63 0.02 7.50
N ILE A 74 -26.67 -0.66 8.64
CA ILE A 74 -27.10 -0.06 9.91
C ILE A 74 -26.00 -0.33 10.94
N GLU A 75 -25.39 0.75 11.43
CA GLU A 75 -24.44 0.69 12.54
C GLU A 75 -25.21 0.79 13.86
N TRP A 76 -25.27 -0.31 14.59
CA TRP A 76 -26.00 -0.38 15.85
C TRP A 76 -25.16 0.02 17.07
N GLN A 77 -25.79 0.67 18.03
CA GLN A 77 -25.29 0.94 19.37
C GLN A 77 -26.38 0.56 20.37
N ALA A 78 -26.12 -0.47 21.16
CA ALA A 78 -27.04 -0.94 22.20
C ALA A 78 -26.24 -1.30 23.45
N ASP A 79 -26.62 -0.73 24.59
CA ASP A 79 -26.10 -1.11 25.89
C ASP A 79 -27.02 -2.20 26.46
N GLY A 80 -26.55 -3.45 26.54
CA GLY A 80 -27.32 -4.56 27.11
C GLY A 80 -28.02 -5.49 26.12
N ALA A 81 -27.72 -5.39 24.83
CA ALA A 81 -28.20 -6.34 23.84
C ALA A 81 -27.20 -6.55 22.69
N GLU A 82 -27.06 -7.80 22.26
CA GLU A 82 -26.35 -8.18 21.05
C GLU A 82 -27.29 -8.13 19.84
N LEU A 83 -26.83 -7.47 18.77
CA LEU A 83 -27.60 -7.29 17.53
C LEU A 83 -26.95 -8.05 16.37
N GLY A 84 -27.74 -8.91 15.73
CA GLY A 84 -27.34 -9.76 14.61
C GLY A 84 -27.32 -9.02 13.25
N PRO A 85 -26.77 -9.69 12.22
CA PRO A 85 -26.61 -9.09 10.89
C PRO A 85 -27.96 -8.76 10.26
N LEU A 86 -27.98 -7.64 9.53
CA LEU A 86 -29.15 -7.11 8.85
C LEU A 86 -29.61 -8.05 7.72
N GLN A 87 -30.88 -8.48 7.78
CA GLN A 87 -31.48 -9.40 6.82
C GLN A 87 -32.28 -8.64 5.77
N PHE A 88 -32.09 -9.02 4.50
CA PHE A 88 -32.66 -8.36 3.34
C PHE A 88 -33.61 -9.29 2.56
N PRO A 89 -34.66 -8.75 1.93
CA PRO A 89 -35.37 -9.47 0.88
C PRO A 89 -34.45 -9.72 -0.34
N ALA A 90 -34.91 -10.52 -1.30
CA ALA A 90 -34.17 -10.69 -2.56
C ALA A 90 -34.08 -9.35 -3.33
N PRO A 91 -32.89 -8.96 -3.83
CA PRO A 91 -32.71 -7.71 -4.57
C PRO A 91 -33.19 -7.81 -6.01
N LYS A 92 -33.22 -6.66 -6.70
CA LYS A 92 -33.37 -6.56 -8.15
C LYS A 92 -32.10 -6.02 -8.77
N ALA A 93 -31.75 -6.51 -9.96
CA ALA A 93 -30.67 -5.95 -10.77
C ALA A 93 -31.20 -4.77 -11.57
N TYR A 94 -30.50 -3.65 -11.51
CA TYR A 94 -30.84 -2.43 -12.22
C TYR A 94 -29.62 -1.93 -13.00
N GLU A 95 -29.85 -1.40 -14.20
CA GLU A 95 -28.79 -0.81 -15.03
C GLU A 95 -28.85 0.71 -14.88
N PHE A 96 -27.81 1.29 -14.29
CA PHE A 96 -27.68 2.73 -14.08
C PHE A 96 -26.37 3.20 -14.72
N LEU A 97 -26.45 4.10 -15.71
CA LEU A 97 -25.29 4.63 -16.44
C LEU A 97 -24.34 3.52 -16.95
N GLU A 98 -24.88 2.48 -17.58
CA GLU A 98 -24.13 1.30 -18.08
C GLU A 98 -23.44 0.46 -16.97
N MET A 99 -23.76 0.71 -15.70
CA MET A 99 -23.29 -0.07 -14.55
C MET A 99 -24.44 -0.89 -13.97
N ILE A 100 -24.10 -2.07 -13.43
CA ILE A 100 -25.08 -2.96 -12.79
C ILE A 100 -25.06 -2.74 -11.29
N ILE A 101 -26.20 -2.34 -10.75
CA ILE A 101 -26.41 -2.12 -9.33
C ILE A 101 -27.51 -3.05 -8.80
N TYR A 102 -27.45 -3.37 -7.51
CA TYR A 102 -28.45 -4.20 -6.85
C TYR A 102 -29.24 -3.39 -5.85
N VAL A 103 -30.56 -3.38 -6.04
CA VAL A 103 -31.43 -2.41 -5.38
C VAL A 103 -32.75 -3.03 -4.92
N HIS A 104 -33.41 -2.33 -4.01
CA HIS A 104 -34.78 -2.54 -3.60
C HIS A 104 -35.62 -1.31 -3.94
N GLU A 105 -36.88 -1.54 -4.28
CA GLU A 105 -37.83 -0.50 -4.69
C GLU A 105 -39.08 -0.55 -3.79
N GLY A 106 -39.72 0.60 -3.59
CA GLY A 106 -40.97 0.70 -2.84
C GLY A 106 -40.80 0.58 -1.33
N GLU A 107 -41.44 -0.42 -0.72
CA GLU A 107 -41.43 -0.65 0.72
C GLU A 107 -40.56 -1.85 1.06
N VAL A 108 -39.56 -1.64 1.91
CA VAL A 108 -38.56 -2.63 2.29
C VAL A 108 -38.58 -2.79 3.80
N VAL A 109 -38.66 -4.04 4.25
CA VAL A 109 -38.59 -4.38 5.68
C VAL A 109 -37.31 -5.14 5.94
N LEU A 110 -36.41 -4.54 6.72
CA LEU A 110 -35.14 -5.12 7.13
C LEU A 110 -35.25 -5.58 8.58
N LEU A 111 -34.73 -6.78 8.89
CA LEU A 111 -34.72 -7.27 10.26
C LEU A 111 -33.31 -7.49 10.77
N SER A 112 -33.08 -7.14 12.04
CA SER A 112 -31.91 -7.55 12.81
C SER A 112 -32.37 -8.35 14.02
N GLU A 113 -31.76 -9.51 14.24
CA GLU A 113 -32.02 -10.30 15.44
C GLU A 113 -31.47 -9.55 16.64
N MET A 114 -32.22 -9.52 17.74
CA MET A 114 -31.79 -8.91 18.99
C MET A 114 -31.80 -9.96 20.08
N ARG A 115 -30.72 -10.02 20.86
CA ARG A 115 -30.62 -10.83 22.06
C ARG A 115 -30.25 -9.94 23.24
N VAL A 116 -31.14 -9.87 24.23
CA VAL A 116 -30.92 -9.06 25.43
C VAL A 116 -30.00 -9.82 26.40
N ASP A 117 -29.04 -9.12 27.00
CA ASP A 117 -28.12 -9.70 27.96
C ASP A 117 -28.86 -10.24 29.19
N GLU A 118 -28.38 -11.34 29.76
CA GLU A 118 -29.02 -11.99 30.92
C GLU A 118 -28.91 -11.13 32.19
N ASP A 119 -27.83 -10.35 32.30
CA ASP A 119 -27.50 -9.55 33.49
C ASP A 119 -27.92 -8.07 33.36
N PHE A 120 -28.68 -7.70 32.32
CA PHE A 120 -29.09 -6.30 32.10
C PHE A 120 -30.13 -5.85 33.14
N ASP A 121 -29.86 -4.73 33.84
CA ASP A 121 -30.65 -4.29 35.01
C ASP A 121 -31.35 -2.93 34.88
N SER A 122 -31.33 -2.32 33.69
CA SER A 122 -31.98 -1.02 33.43
C SER A 122 -33.52 -1.12 33.34
N GLU A 123 -34.23 0.01 33.48
CA GLU A 123 -35.68 0.08 33.27
C GLU A 123 -36.08 -0.01 31.79
N ASN A 124 -35.23 0.50 30.90
CA ASN A 124 -35.43 0.48 29.45
C ASN A 124 -34.14 0.03 28.74
N LEU A 125 -34.31 -0.74 27.67
CA LEU A 125 -33.29 -1.04 26.69
C LEU A 125 -33.36 0.00 25.58
N GLU A 126 -32.42 0.94 25.58
CA GLU A 126 -32.27 1.93 24.51
C GLU A 126 -31.39 1.33 23.41
N ILE A 127 -31.88 1.35 22.17
CA ILE A 127 -31.10 0.95 21.00
C ILE A 127 -31.09 2.09 19.99
N ARG A 128 -29.88 2.43 19.58
CA ARG A 128 -29.59 3.45 18.58
C ARG A 128 -29.02 2.76 17.34
N GLY A 129 -29.39 3.22 16.17
CA GLY A 129 -28.84 2.74 14.91
C GLY A 129 -28.63 3.89 13.95
N LYS A 130 -27.57 3.86 13.16
CA LYS A 130 -27.41 4.79 12.04
C LYS A 130 -27.57 4.02 10.74
N LEU A 131 -28.67 4.25 10.03
CA LEU A 131 -28.87 3.71 8.68
C LEU A 131 -28.16 4.60 7.68
N SER A 132 -27.32 4.01 6.82
CA SER A 132 -26.62 4.71 5.74
C SER A 132 -26.81 3.96 4.42
N THR A 133 -27.28 4.66 3.39
CA THR A 133 -27.49 4.15 2.02
C THR A 133 -27.38 5.27 0.99
N LEU A 134 -27.35 4.93 -0.30
CA LEU A 134 -27.75 5.83 -1.37
C LEU A 134 -29.22 5.57 -1.75
N ILE A 135 -29.99 6.63 -2.01
CA ILE A 135 -31.33 6.56 -2.61
C ILE A 135 -31.26 7.20 -3.99
N CYS A 136 -31.57 6.41 -5.01
CA CYS A 136 -31.28 6.78 -6.41
C CYS A 136 -32.50 6.58 -7.30
N ASN A 137 -32.55 7.36 -8.38
CA ASN A 137 -33.49 7.22 -9.48
C ASN A 137 -32.71 7.14 -10.81
N GLU A 138 -33.40 7.25 -11.94
CA GLU A 138 -32.77 7.16 -13.28
C GLU A 138 -31.69 8.22 -13.55
N GLU A 139 -31.70 9.35 -12.83
CA GLU A 139 -30.84 10.51 -13.13
C GLU A 139 -29.92 10.91 -11.96
N ASN A 140 -30.32 10.62 -10.72
CA ASN A 140 -29.71 11.15 -9.51
C ASN A 140 -29.50 10.06 -8.46
N CYS A 141 -28.46 10.21 -7.65
CA CYS A 141 -28.12 9.29 -6.58
C CYS A 141 -27.65 10.08 -5.36
N ILE A 142 -28.41 10.00 -4.26
CA ILE A 142 -28.28 10.93 -3.13
C ILE A 142 -27.92 10.13 -1.87
N PRO A 143 -26.81 10.46 -1.17
CA PRO A 143 -26.52 9.90 0.15
C PRO A 143 -27.65 10.18 1.14
N TYR A 144 -28.12 9.15 1.81
CA TYR A 144 -29.23 9.20 2.75
C TYR A 144 -28.82 8.51 4.05
N ASP A 145 -28.75 9.29 5.12
CA ASP A 145 -28.51 8.85 6.49
C ASP A 145 -29.79 9.04 7.31
N ALA A 146 -30.15 8.05 8.13
CA ALA A 146 -31.25 8.16 9.09
C ALA A 146 -30.81 7.66 10.47
N ASP A 147 -30.98 8.50 11.48
CA ASP A 147 -30.78 8.13 12.88
C ASP A 147 -32.03 7.39 13.39
N LEU A 148 -31.82 6.19 13.92
CA LEU A 148 -32.83 5.31 14.46
C LEU A 148 -32.67 5.26 15.98
N ILE A 149 -33.75 5.44 16.72
CA ILE A 149 -33.78 5.34 18.18
C ILE A 149 -35.03 4.59 18.58
N LEU A 150 -34.88 3.57 19.43
CA LEU A 150 -35.97 2.80 19.99
C LEU A 150 -35.71 2.53 21.47
N ASP A 151 -36.69 2.84 22.31
CA ASP A 151 -36.68 2.50 23.73
C ASP A 151 -37.67 1.34 23.99
N ILE A 152 -37.17 0.21 24.48
CA ILE A 152 -37.98 -0.96 24.79
C ILE A 152 -38.03 -1.14 26.32
N PRO A 153 -39.20 -1.05 26.97
CA PRO A 153 -39.32 -1.26 28.41
C PRO A 153 -38.95 -2.68 28.85
N LEU A 154 -38.20 -2.80 29.94
CA LEU A 154 -37.87 -4.09 30.55
C LEU A 154 -38.99 -4.59 31.46
N GLY A 155 -39.32 -5.87 31.30
CA GLY A 155 -40.38 -6.55 32.04
C GLY A 155 -39.93 -7.91 32.55
N LYS A 156 -40.65 -8.43 33.55
CA LYS A 156 -40.40 -9.79 34.09
C LYS A 156 -40.70 -10.91 33.08
N LYS A 157 -41.43 -10.59 32.00
CA LYS A 157 -41.77 -11.49 30.89
C LYS A 157 -41.79 -10.67 29.62
N SER A 158 -41.28 -11.23 28.53
CA SER A 158 -41.43 -10.64 27.20
C SER A 158 -42.89 -10.71 26.75
N ASN A 159 -43.41 -9.60 26.21
CA ASN A 159 -44.73 -9.51 25.61
C ASN A 159 -44.58 -9.13 24.13
N PRO A 160 -44.86 -10.02 23.17
CA PRO A 160 -44.74 -9.70 21.75
C PRO A 160 -45.88 -8.77 21.30
N MET A 161 -45.56 -7.80 20.44
CA MET A 161 -46.57 -6.98 19.77
C MET A 161 -47.15 -7.73 18.55
N PRO A 162 -48.48 -7.97 18.49
CA PRO A 162 -49.07 -8.82 17.45
C PRO A 162 -48.96 -8.29 16.01
N ALA A 163 -49.03 -6.96 15.80
CA ALA A 163 -49.00 -6.38 14.45
C ALA A 163 -47.59 -6.48 13.83
N GLU A 164 -46.58 -6.23 14.66
CA GLU A 164 -45.15 -6.25 14.36
C GLU A 164 -44.68 -7.70 14.19
N SER A 165 -45.19 -8.63 15.02
CA SER A 165 -45.02 -10.07 14.82
C SER A 165 -45.54 -10.54 13.44
N SER A 166 -46.61 -9.90 12.94
CA SER A 166 -47.13 -10.19 11.60
C SER A 166 -46.24 -9.62 10.49
N LEU A 167 -45.60 -8.46 10.71
CA LEU A 167 -44.61 -7.89 9.79
C LEU A 167 -43.35 -8.74 9.74
N VAL A 168 -42.84 -9.21 10.87
CA VAL A 168 -41.71 -10.15 10.95
C VAL A 168 -42.03 -11.42 10.14
N SER A 169 -43.24 -11.96 10.31
CA SER A 169 -43.67 -13.16 9.57
C SER A 169 -43.74 -12.92 8.07
N LYS A 170 -44.23 -11.76 7.63
CA LYS A 170 -44.27 -11.35 6.22
C LYS A 170 -42.87 -11.11 5.64
N ALA A 171 -41.99 -10.44 6.39
CA ALA A 171 -40.61 -10.16 5.99
C ALA A 171 -39.82 -11.47 5.83
N LYS A 172 -39.91 -12.39 6.80
CA LYS A 172 -39.29 -13.73 6.69
C LYS A 172 -39.79 -14.52 5.49
N ALA A 173 -41.07 -14.39 5.15
CA ALA A 173 -41.64 -15.03 3.96
C ALA A 173 -41.14 -14.41 2.63
N SER A 174 -40.48 -13.25 2.67
CA SER A 174 -39.88 -12.59 1.51
C SER A 174 -38.37 -12.84 1.36
N TRP A 175 -37.72 -13.40 2.38
CA TRP A 175 -36.29 -13.71 2.35
C TRP A 175 -35.98 -14.88 1.42
N PRO A 176 -34.78 -14.91 0.82
CA PRO A 176 -34.29 -16.07 0.11
C PRO A 176 -34.44 -17.34 0.96
N ALA A 177 -35.10 -18.35 0.39
CA ALA A 177 -35.35 -19.61 1.07
C ALA A 177 -34.05 -20.37 1.34
N ILE A 178 -34.07 -21.17 2.41
CA ILE A 178 -33.02 -22.14 2.70
C ILE A 178 -33.03 -23.18 1.56
N VAL A 179 -31.86 -23.46 1.02
CA VAL A 179 -31.67 -24.46 -0.04
C VAL A 179 -32.15 -25.83 0.44
N PRO A 180 -32.81 -26.64 -0.42
CA PRO A 180 -33.04 -28.05 -0.16
C PRO A 180 -31.77 -28.79 0.31
N ALA A 181 -31.90 -29.60 1.37
CA ALA A 181 -30.75 -30.28 2.00
C ALA A 181 -30.05 -31.31 1.09
N ASP A 182 -30.69 -31.74 0.01
CA ASP A 182 -30.18 -32.68 -1.00
C ASP A 182 -29.56 -31.99 -2.22
N ALA A 183 -29.55 -30.65 -2.27
CA ALA A 183 -28.85 -29.92 -3.33
C ALA A 183 -27.32 -30.05 -3.16
N GLN A 184 -26.63 -30.29 -4.27
CA GLN A 184 -25.17 -30.33 -4.30
C GLN A 184 -24.61 -29.11 -5.02
N PHE A 185 -23.50 -28.60 -4.50
CA PHE A 185 -22.87 -27.39 -4.97
C PHE A 185 -21.43 -27.67 -5.35
N SER A 186 -21.00 -27.13 -6.48
CA SER A 186 -19.58 -27.03 -6.77
C SER A 186 -19.29 -25.71 -7.46
N ALA A 187 -18.10 -25.18 -7.25
CA ALA A 187 -17.58 -24.06 -8.00
C ALA A 187 -16.15 -24.38 -8.46
N LEU A 188 -15.81 -23.83 -9.62
CA LEU A 188 -14.50 -23.93 -10.25
C LEU A 188 -14.08 -22.52 -10.62
N LEU A 189 -12.98 -22.05 -10.05
CA LEU A 189 -12.37 -20.80 -10.47
C LEU A 189 -11.57 -21.06 -11.76
N GLU A 190 -12.07 -20.51 -12.87
CA GLU A 190 -11.43 -20.46 -14.18
C GLU A 190 -10.90 -19.03 -14.41
N GLU A 191 -10.00 -18.86 -15.38
CA GLU A 191 -9.30 -17.59 -15.62
C GLU A 191 -10.27 -16.39 -15.77
N GLY A 192 -10.25 -15.47 -14.80
CA GLY A 192 -11.11 -14.29 -14.76
C GLY A 192 -12.60 -14.58 -14.53
N SER A 193 -13.00 -15.81 -14.20
CA SER A 193 -14.40 -16.15 -13.93
C SER A 193 -14.59 -17.34 -12.96
N ALA A 194 -15.60 -17.25 -12.10
CA ALA A 194 -16.03 -18.36 -11.27
C ALA A 194 -17.17 -19.11 -11.98
N VAL A 195 -16.98 -20.40 -12.22
CA VAL A 195 -17.96 -21.32 -12.81
C VAL A 195 -18.66 -22.08 -11.69
N PHE A 196 -19.96 -21.91 -11.57
CA PHE A 196 -20.78 -22.53 -10.54
C PHE A 196 -21.62 -23.65 -11.13
N GLN A 197 -21.80 -24.74 -10.38
CA GLN A 197 -22.73 -25.81 -10.69
C GLN A 197 -23.60 -26.15 -9.46
N ILE A 198 -24.90 -26.25 -9.70
CA ILE A 198 -25.90 -26.60 -8.69
C ILE A 198 -26.67 -27.81 -9.21
N SER A 199 -26.67 -28.90 -8.45
CA SER A 199 -27.37 -30.14 -8.79
C SER A 199 -28.56 -30.33 -7.85
N HIS A 200 -29.77 -30.31 -8.39
CA HIS A 200 -30.98 -30.62 -7.65
C HIS A 200 -32.14 -31.02 -8.60
N PRO A 201 -32.93 -32.08 -8.31
CA PRO A 201 -34.01 -32.52 -9.19
C PRO A 201 -35.08 -31.47 -9.48
N GLY A 202 -35.31 -30.55 -8.53
CA GLY A 202 -36.26 -29.44 -8.67
C GLY A 202 -35.83 -28.36 -9.67
N LEU A 203 -34.60 -28.41 -10.18
CA LEU A 203 -34.12 -27.49 -11.22
C LEU A 203 -34.46 -27.96 -12.64
N SER A 204 -34.77 -29.25 -12.83
CA SER A 204 -35.11 -29.81 -14.14
C SER A 204 -36.33 -29.13 -14.76
N LYS A 205 -36.28 -28.88 -16.07
CA LYS A 205 -37.37 -28.26 -16.86
C LYS A 205 -37.72 -26.82 -16.46
N LEU A 206 -36.84 -26.13 -15.73
CA LEU A 206 -36.96 -24.69 -15.49
C LEU A 206 -36.42 -23.90 -16.68
N ASN A 207 -36.92 -22.67 -16.86
CA ASN A 207 -36.53 -21.83 -17.97
C ASN A 207 -35.20 -21.13 -17.66
N ILE A 208 -34.14 -21.48 -18.39
CA ILE A 208 -32.79 -20.95 -18.15
C ILE A 208 -32.70 -19.41 -18.25
N SER A 209 -33.57 -18.78 -19.04
CA SER A 209 -33.57 -17.32 -19.25
C SER A 209 -34.20 -16.53 -18.10
N GLU A 210 -34.86 -17.20 -17.15
CA GLU A 210 -35.52 -16.59 -15.99
C GLU A 210 -34.67 -16.67 -14.72
N PHE A 211 -33.48 -17.29 -14.78
CA PHE A 211 -32.55 -17.34 -13.65
C PHE A 211 -31.74 -16.04 -13.54
N TYR A 212 -31.44 -15.65 -12.31
CA TYR A 212 -30.46 -14.63 -12.01
C TYR A 212 -29.79 -14.91 -10.66
N PHE A 213 -28.48 -14.75 -10.58
CA PHE A 213 -27.71 -14.91 -9.35
C PHE A 213 -27.18 -13.55 -8.86
N PHE A 214 -27.46 -13.21 -7.60
CA PHE A 214 -26.99 -12.00 -6.94
C PHE A 214 -25.83 -12.33 -6.00
N PRO A 215 -24.56 -12.02 -6.37
CA PRO A 215 -23.41 -12.27 -5.51
C PRO A 215 -23.42 -11.34 -4.30
N GLU A 216 -23.10 -11.86 -3.10
CA GLU A 216 -22.93 -11.03 -1.90
C GLU A 216 -21.53 -10.43 -1.79
N SER A 217 -20.53 -11.03 -2.43
CA SER A 217 -19.15 -10.54 -2.44
C SER A 217 -18.86 -9.70 -3.69
N GLU A 218 -18.09 -8.62 -3.51
CA GLU A 218 -17.53 -7.80 -4.60
C GLU A 218 -16.46 -8.56 -5.41
N TYR A 219 -15.95 -9.69 -4.90
CA TYR A 219 -15.03 -10.56 -5.62
C TYR A 219 -15.64 -11.12 -6.92
N LEU A 220 -16.96 -11.32 -6.96
CA LEU A 220 -17.68 -11.76 -8.16
C LEU A 220 -18.21 -10.53 -8.89
N GLY A 221 -17.80 -10.35 -10.14
CA GLY A 221 -18.25 -9.26 -10.98
C GLY A 221 -19.71 -9.40 -11.42
N HIS A 222 -20.26 -8.27 -11.87
CA HIS A 222 -21.70 -8.09 -12.07
C HIS A 222 -22.04 -8.02 -13.55
N GLN A 223 -23.18 -8.63 -13.93
CA GLN A 223 -23.65 -8.65 -15.32
C GLN A 223 -25.17 -8.51 -15.36
N LEU A 224 -25.70 -7.67 -16.26
CA LEU A 224 -27.16 -7.51 -16.43
C LEU A 224 -27.83 -8.80 -16.93
N LYS A 225 -27.14 -9.53 -17.80
CA LYS A 225 -27.58 -10.81 -18.34
C LYS A 225 -26.52 -11.85 -18.05
N GLN A 226 -26.91 -12.85 -17.28
CA GLN A 226 -26.07 -13.98 -16.92
C GLN A 226 -26.43 -15.17 -17.81
N SER A 227 -25.42 -15.96 -18.20
CA SER A 227 -25.63 -17.13 -19.05
C SER A 227 -25.75 -18.40 -18.22
N PHE A 228 -26.91 -19.03 -18.28
CA PHE A 228 -27.20 -20.29 -17.59
C PHE A 228 -27.30 -21.45 -18.59
N THR A 229 -26.85 -22.63 -18.17
CA THR A 229 -27.02 -23.90 -18.87
C THR A 229 -27.64 -24.92 -17.92
N LEU A 230 -28.56 -25.75 -18.40
CA LEU A 230 -29.25 -26.75 -17.59
C LEU A 230 -29.16 -28.13 -18.26
N ASP A 231 -28.56 -29.11 -17.56
CA ASP A 231 -28.67 -30.53 -17.92
C ASP A 231 -29.96 -31.09 -17.31
N ASP A 232 -31.04 -31.09 -18.10
CA ASP A 232 -32.37 -31.54 -17.66
C ASP A 232 -32.39 -32.99 -17.14
N ALA A 233 -31.53 -33.85 -17.71
CA ALA A 233 -31.49 -35.26 -17.36
C ALA A 233 -30.89 -35.50 -15.96
N LYS A 234 -30.02 -34.59 -15.50
CA LYS A 234 -29.34 -34.67 -14.20
C LYS A 234 -29.78 -33.61 -13.21
N GLY A 235 -30.56 -32.60 -13.64
CA GLY A 235 -30.95 -31.47 -12.81
C GLY A 235 -29.78 -30.56 -12.44
N VAL A 236 -28.78 -30.43 -13.32
CA VAL A 236 -27.56 -29.65 -13.06
C VAL A 236 -27.62 -28.31 -13.78
N LEU A 237 -27.75 -27.23 -13.02
CA LEU A 237 -27.66 -25.84 -13.48
C LEU A 237 -26.21 -25.37 -13.40
N SER A 238 -25.66 -24.83 -14.48
CA SER A 238 -24.31 -24.25 -14.51
C SER A 238 -24.33 -22.82 -15.04
N PHE A 239 -23.53 -21.94 -14.44
CA PHE A 239 -23.37 -20.54 -14.85
C PHE A 239 -21.96 -20.04 -14.50
N SER A 240 -21.52 -18.95 -15.13
CA SER A 240 -20.25 -18.31 -14.81
C SER A 240 -20.41 -16.82 -14.57
N LEU A 241 -19.61 -16.30 -13.65
CA LEU A 241 -19.51 -14.87 -13.35
C LEU A 241 -18.06 -14.43 -13.46
N PRO A 242 -17.77 -13.22 -13.96
CA PRO A 242 -16.42 -12.69 -13.93
C PRO A 242 -15.94 -12.58 -12.48
N VAL A 243 -14.63 -12.64 -12.27
CA VAL A 243 -13.99 -12.44 -10.96
C VAL A 243 -13.21 -11.15 -11.02
N ASN A 244 -13.26 -10.35 -9.95
CA ASN A 244 -12.42 -9.17 -9.80
C ASN A 244 -11.02 -9.61 -9.32
N PRO A 245 -9.98 -9.54 -10.18
CA PRO A 245 -8.63 -10.00 -9.81
C PRO A 245 -7.94 -9.07 -8.80
N GLU A 246 -8.48 -7.88 -8.55
CA GLU A 246 -7.95 -6.91 -7.58
C GLU A 246 -8.41 -7.21 -6.14
N LEU A 247 -9.40 -8.10 -5.97
CA LEU A 247 -9.95 -8.46 -4.66
C LEU A 247 -9.54 -9.89 -4.28
N ASN A 248 -9.23 -10.10 -3.00
CA ASN A 248 -8.96 -11.44 -2.48
C ASN A 248 -10.24 -12.29 -2.47
N PRO A 249 -10.16 -13.61 -2.76
CA PRO A 249 -11.30 -14.50 -2.63
C PRO A 249 -11.75 -14.57 -1.15
N PRO A 250 -13.06 -14.47 -0.86
CA PRO A 250 -13.58 -14.61 0.50
C PRO A 250 -13.54 -16.06 0.98
N GLU A 251 -13.61 -16.30 2.30
CA GLU A 251 -13.72 -17.65 2.89
C GLU A 251 -14.94 -18.42 2.34
N LYS A 252 -16.00 -17.69 1.99
CA LYS A 252 -17.24 -18.23 1.44
C LYS A 252 -17.73 -17.37 0.30
N LEU A 253 -18.05 -17.99 -0.83
CA LEU A 253 -18.80 -17.35 -1.90
C LEU A 253 -20.28 -17.52 -1.59
N THR A 254 -20.99 -16.43 -1.32
CA THR A 254 -22.42 -16.45 -1.00
C THR A 254 -23.20 -15.62 -2.01
N GLY A 255 -24.43 -16.02 -2.31
CA GLY A 255 -25.34 -15.26 -3.16
C GLY A 255 -26.74 -15.82 -3.24
N VAL A 256 -27.63 -15.05 -3.85
CA VAL A 256 -29.05 -15.39 -3.97
C VAL A 256 -29.37 -15.80 -5.41
N LEU A 257 -29.74 -17.06 -5.63
CA LEU A 257 -30.26 -17.53 -6.91
C LEU A 257 -31.77 -17.32 -6.99
N THR A 258 -32.25 -16.58 -7.98
CA THR A 258 -33.68 -16.29 -8.17
C THR A 258 -34.22 -16.93 -9.45
N HIS A 259 -35.49 -17.33 -9.41
CA HIS A 259 -36.29 -17.79 -10.55
C HIS A 259 -37.78 -17.77 -10.13
N PRO A 260 -38.75 -17.43 -11.01
CA PRO A 260 -40.17 -17.29 -10.64
C PRO A 260 -40.80 -18.53 -9.98
N LYS A 261 -40.29 -19.72 -10.29
CA LYS A 261 -40.71 -21.00 -9.69
C LYS A 261 -39.95 -21.41 -8.42
N LEU A 262 -38.93 -20.66 -8.01
CA LEU A 262 -38.16 -20.89 -6.78
C LEU A 262 -38.67 -20.05 -5.59
N GLY A 263 -39.85 -19.42 -5.71
CA GLY A 263 -40.40 -18.56 -4.66
C GLY A 263 -39.57 -17.30 -4.48
N THR A 264 -39.00 -17.10 -3.30
CA THR A 264 -38.14 -15.95 -2.94
C THR A 264 -36.67 -16.10 -3.35
N GLY A 265 -36.33 -17.19 -4.05
CA GLY A 265 -34.96 -17.53 -4.41
C GLY A 265 -34.28 -18.42 -3.36
N TRP A 266 -33.07 -18.87 -3.65
CA TRP A 266 -32.26 -19.73 -2.80
C TRP A 266 -31.01 -18.99 -2.34
N ASN A 267 -30.73 -18.97 -1.04
CA ASN A 267 -29.46 -18.47 -0.51
C ASN A 267 -28.39 -19.57 -0.59
N ILE A 268 -27.40 -19.40 -1.45
CA ILE A 268 -26.40 -20.42 -1.77
C ILE A 268 -25.03 -19.98 -1.27
N THR A 269 -24.32 -20.90 -0.62
CA THR A 269 -22.98 -20.70 -0.10
C THR A 269 -22.05 -21.82 -0.59
N TRP A 270 -20.89 -21.45 -1.12
CA TRP A 270 -19.77 -22.33 -1.41
C TRP A 270 -18.62 -22.01 -0.46
N ASP A 271 -18.09 -23.00 0.26
CA ASP A 271 -16.87 -22.86 1.05
C ASP A 271 -15.67 -22.79 0.09
N ILE A 272 -14.82 -21.76 0.22
CA ILE A 272 -13.73 -21.50 -0.72
C ILE A 272 -12.74 -22.68 -0.79
N ASP A 273 -12.51 -23.36 0.33
CA ASP A 273 -11.65 -24.56 0.43
C ASP A 273 -12.18 -25.75 -0.40
N SER A 274 -13.48 -25.73 -0.73
CA SER A 274 -14.13 -26.73 -1.60
C SER A 274 -14.17 -26.33 -3.07
N VAL A 275 -13.82 -25.07 -3.38
CA VAL A 275 -13.74 -24.54 -4.74
C VAL A 275 -12.48 -25.09 -5.39
N LYS A 276 -12.66 -25.72 -6.54
CA LYS A 276 -11.53 -26.23 -7.32
C LYS A 276 -10.88 -25.06 -8.04
N TYR A 277 -9.55 -24.99 -8.01
CA TYR A 277 -8.77 -23.95 -8.68
C TYR A 277 -8.12 -24.54 -9.92
N GLY A 278 -8.50 -24.01 -11.08
CA GLY A 278 -7.92 -24.38 -12.35
C GLY A 278 -8.22 -25.82 -12.78
N LYS A 279 -8.20 -26.02 -14.10
CA LYS A 279 -7.90 -27.32 -14.70
C LYS A 279 -6.47 -27.26 -15.21
N ALA A 280 -5.64 -28.18 -14.76
CA ALA A 280 -4.51 -28.63 -15.57
C ALA A 280 -5.08 -29.26 -16.85
N ALA A 281 -5.24 -28.47 -17.92
CA ALA A 281 -5.41 -29.02 -19.24
C ALA A 281 -4.01 -29.28 -19.80
N MET A 282 -3.58 -30.56 -19.78
CA MET A 282 -2.44 -30.99 -20.58
C MET A 282 -2.68 -30.57 -22.04
N GLY A 283 -1.90 -29.61 -22.53
CA GLY A 283 -1.77 -29.40 -23.96
C GLY A 283 -1.20 -30.66 -24.60
N LYS A 284 -2.07 -31.50 -25.18
CA LYS A 284 -1.65 -32.63 -26.02
C LYS A 284 -0.99 -32.10 -27.29
N ALA A 285 0.29 -31.72 -27.23
CA ALA A 285 1.15 -31.65 -28.40
C ALA A 285 2.66 -31.49 -28.11
N THR A 286 3.11 -30.84 -27.03
CA THR A 286 4.54 -30.43 -26.96
C THR A 286 5.22 -30.44 -25.59
N GLY A 287 4.55 -30.81 -24.49
CA GLY A 287 5.22 -30.91 -23.17
C GLY A 287 5.70 -29.57 -22.58
N VAL A 288 5.28 -28.44 -23.15
CA VAL A 288 5.58 -27.10 -22.62
C VAL A 288 4.37 -26.60 -21.85
N SER A 289 4.59 -26.32 -20.57
CA SER A 289 3.64 -25.66 -19.67
C SER A 289 3.39 -24.22 -20.14
N VAL A 290 2.14 -23.89 -20.46
CA VAL A 290 1.72 -22.53 -20.86
C VAL A 290 1.17 -21.83 -19.61
N TYR A 291 1.82 -20.75 -19.20
CA TYR A 291 1.45 -19.94 -18.04
C TYR A 291 0.88 -18.57 -18.46
N GLN A 292 0.02 -17.99 -17.62
CA GLN A 292 -0.41 -16.58 -17.73
C GLN A 292 0.81 -15.65 -17.56
N PRO A 293 1.12 -14.76 -18.52
CA PRO A 293 2.26 -13.85 -18.38
C PRO A 293 1.96 -12.77 -17.34
N VAL A 294 2.85 -12.60 -16.35
CA VAL A 294 2.80 -11.44 -15.44
C VAL A 294 3.17 -10.16 -16.20
N GLN A 295 2.35 -9.11 -16.08
CA GLN A 295 2.64 -7.79 -16.64
C GLN A 295 3.92 -7.21 -16.00
N ASP A 296 4.92 -6.88 -16.83
CA ASP A 296 6.31 -6.64 -16.39
C ASP A 296 6.58 -5.17 -16.01
N ASP A 297 5.58 -4.28 -16.08
CA ASP A 297 5.74 -2.85 -15.84
C ASP A 297 5.37 -2.45 -14.41
N MET A 298 6.30 -2.64 -13.48
CA MET A 298 6.19 -2.15 -12.09
C MET A 298 6.26 -0.60 -11.96
N GLY A 299 5.73 0.15 -12.93
CA GLY A 299 5.71 1.61 -12.88
C GLY A 299 7.09 2.27 -13.02
N LEU A 300 8.14 1.52 -13.41
CA LEU A 300 9.49 2.08 -13.62
C LEU A 300 9.47 3.23 -14.64
N GLY A 301 8.57 3.16 -15.63
CA GLY A 301 8.32 4.23 -16.58
C GLY A 301 7.87 5.54 -15.92
N VAL A 302 7.02 5.46 -14.88
CA VAL A 302 6.59 6.64 -14.12
C VAL A 302 7.75 7.22 -13.31
N LEU A 303 8.56 6.37 -12.67
CA LEU A 303 9.77 6.84 -11.96
C LEU A 303 10.75 7.53 -12.92
N MET A 304 11.03 6.92 -14.08
CA MET A 304 11.91 7.48 -15.11
C MET A 304 11.36 8.80 -15.66
N LEU A 305 10.04 8.91 -15.84
CA LEU A 305 9.38 10.16 -16.21
C LEU A 305 9.61 11.25 -15.16
N LEU A 306 9.34 10.96 -13.88
CA LEU A 306 9.50 11.92 -12.79
C LEU A 306 10.97 12.37 -12.65
N LEU A 307 11.93 11.43 -12.70
CA LEU A 307 13.36 11.73 -12.66
C LEU A 307 13.79 12.55 -13.90
N GLY A 308 13.26 12.24 -15.08
CA GLY A 308 13.54 12.96 -16.30
C GLY A 308 13.06 14.42 -16.22
N MET A 309 11.88 14.66 -15.62
CA MET A 309 11.40 16.01 -15.33
C MET A 309 12.32 16.77 -14.37
N VAL A 310 12.85 16.12 -13.33
CA VAL A 310 13.83 16.73 -12.41
C VAL A 310 15.12 17.11 -13.15
N VAL A 311 15.61 16.25 -14.05
CA VAL A 311 16.81 16.52 -14.87
C VAL A 311 16.55 17.68 -15.86
N ILE A 312 15.35 17.76 -16.44
CA ILE A 312 14.95 18.89 -17.30
C ILE A 312 14.88 20.20 -16.49
N ALA A 313 14.35 20.16 -15.27
CA ALA A 313 14.34 21.31 -14.36
C ALA A 313 15.77 21.77 -14.02
N LEU A 314 16.71 20.84 -13.80
CA LEU A 314 18.13 21.13 -13.61
C LEU A 314 18.73 21.81 -14.84
N ALA A 315 18.41 21.33 -16.05
CA ALA A 315 18.84 21.97 -17.30
C ALA A 315 18.32 23.41 -17.42
N ALA A 316 17.05 23.65 -17.10
CA ALA A 316 16.46 24.99 -17.11
C ALA A 316 17.16 25.94 -16.10
N TRP A 317 17.47 25.45 -14.90
CA TRP A 317 18.22 26.21 -13.90
C TRP A 317 19.66 26.52 -14.35
N LEU A 318 20.37 25.55 -14.93
CA LEU A 318 21.70 25.75 -15.51
C LEU A 318 21.68 26.78 -16.64
N TYR A 319 20.65 26.75 -17.49
CA TYR A 319 20.43 27.75 -18.52
C TYR A 319 20.22 29.15 -17.93
N GLY A 320 19.43 29.27 -16.86
CA GLY A 320 19.24 30.53 -16.12
C GLY A 320 20.55 31.13 -15.60
N LYS A 321 21.51 30.30 -15.18
CA LYS A 321 22.86 30.76 -14.76
C LYS A 321 23.70 31.36 -15.90
N SER A 322 23.36 31.07 -17.16
CA SER A 322 23.99 31.75 -18.31
C SER A 322 23.59 33.24 -18.43
N GLY A 323 22.51 33.66 -17.78
CA GLY A 323 21.99 35.02 -17.82
C GLY A 323 22.56 35.98 -16.77
N VAL A 324 23.45 35.52 -15.88
CA VAL A 324 23.96 36.35 -14.76
C VAL A 324 24.70 37.60 -15.29
N PRO A 325 24.39 38.80 -14.79
CA PRO A 325 25.10 40.03 -15.15
C PRO A 325 26.60 39.92 -14.84
N GLY A 326 27.47 40.22 -15.82
CA GLY A 326 28.93 40.16 -15.66
C GLY A 326 29.61 38.82 -16.02
N ALA A 327 28.86 37.78 -16.40
CA ALA A 327 29.43 36.51 -16.85
C ALA A 327 30.13 36.62 -18.22
N SER A 328 31.32 36.02 -18.36
CA SER A 328 32.08 36.01 -19.62
C SER A 328 31.36 35.19 -20.71
N ILE A 329 31.56 35.56 -21.99
CA ILE A 329 30.95 34.85 -23.14
C ILE A 329 31.29 33.35 -23.12
N LYS A 330 32.52 32.99 -22.73
CA LYS A 330 32.94 31.59 -22.58
C LYS A 330 32.13 30.86 -21.51
N SER A 331 31.93 31.49 -20.35
CA SER A 331 31.13 30.93 -19.26
C SER A 331 29.65 30.78 -19.65
N ARG A 332 29.10 31.74 -20.38
CA ARG A 332 27.70 31.69 -20.88
C ARG A 332 27.48 30.53 -21.84
N ASN A 333 28.39 30.37 -22.81
CA ASN A 333 28.31 29.27 -23.77
C ASN A 333 28.49 27.92 -23.10
N LEU A 334 29.39 27.82 -22.10
CA LEU A 334 29.57 26.59 -21.32
C LEU A 334 28.27 26.17 -20.60
N TYR A 335 27.62 27.07 -19.86
CA TYR A 335 26.36 26.74 -19.18
C TYR A 335 25.24 26.35 -20.15
N ARG A 336 25.16 26.98 -21.33
CA ARG A 336 24.18 26.62 -22.36
C ARG A 336 24.42 25.24 -22.96
N ILE A 337 25.68 24.90 -23.24
CA ILE A 337 26.04 23.57 -23.76
C ILE A 337 25.71 22.50 -22.71
N ILE A 338 26.09 22.72 -21.45
CA ILE A 338 25.78 21.80 -20.36
C ILE A 338 24.26 21.66 -20.21
N ALA A 339 23.51 22.77 -20.21
CA ALA A 339 22.05 22.73 -20.12
C ALA A 339 21.41 21.93 -21.27
N LEU A 340 21.89 22.10 -22.52
CA LEU A 340 21.39 21.33 -23.67
C LEU A 340 21.68 19.83 -23.53
N VAL A 341 22.88 19.45 -23.10
CA VAL A 341 23.23 18.05 -22.86
C VAL A 341 22.37 17.44 -21.75
N VAL A 342 22.23 18.16 -20.62
CA VAL A 342 21.41 17.71 -19.49
C VAL A 342 19.93 17.60 -19.87
N ALA A 343 19.41 18.55 -20.66
CA ALA A 343 18.04 18.47 -21.18
C ALA A 343 17.86 17.24 -22.11
N GLY A 344 18.83 16.95 -22.97
CA GLY A 344 18.83 15.76 -23.82
C GLY A 344 18.79 14.46 -23.01
N ILE A 345 19.58 14.37 -21.93
CA ILE A 345 19.55 13.24 -21.00
C ILE A 345 18.18 13.14 -20.31
N GLY A 346 17.63 14.27 -19.83
CA GLY A 346 16.33 14.29 -19.16
C GLY A 346 15.19 13.86 -20.07
N VAL A 347 15.19 14.30 -21.34
CA VAL A 347 14.22 13.86 -22.35
C VAL A 347 14.41 12.39 -22.69
N TRP A 348 15.64 11.91 -22.86
CA TRP A 348 15.92 10.49 -23.12
C TRP A 348 15.43 9.61 -21.96
N LEU A 349 15.65 10.03 -20.72
CA LEU A 349 15.21 9.32 -19.52
C LEU A 349 13.67 9.33 -19.38
N ALA A 350 13.01 10.43 -19.73
CA ALA A 350 11.55 10.57 -19.71
C ALA A 350 10.84 9.98 -20.94
N PHE A 351 11.58 9.57 -21.97
CA PHE A 351 10.98 9.16 -23.23
C PHE A 351 10.26 7.82 -23.05
N PRO A 352 8.96 7.72 -23.42
CA PRO A 352 8.22 6.48 -23.28
C PRO A 352 8.78 5.44 -24.24
N SER A 353 9.57 4.50 -23.74
CA SER A 353 9.95 3.30 -24.47
C SER A 353 8.79 2.32 -24.42
N LYS A 354 8.22 1.98 -25.58
CA LYS A 354 7.39 0.78 -25.68
C LYS A 354 8.33 -0.42 -25.62
N ASP A 355 8.07 -1.34 -24.70
CA ASP A 355 8.71 -2.65 -24.75
C ASP A 355 8.47 -3.27 -26.13
N VAL A 356 9.53 -3.71 -26.79
CA VAL A 356 9.44 -4.40 -28.07
C VAL A 356 8.97 -5.83 -27.78
N PRO A 357 7.80 -6.27 -28.25
CA PRO A 357 7.36 -7.64 -28.08
C PRO A 357 8.31 -8.55 -28.88
N GLY A 358 9.13 -9.36 -28.19
CA GLY A 358 10.01 -10.34 -28.86
C GLY A 358 11.37 -10.65 -28.21
N GLU A 359 11.76 -10.04 -27.09
CA GLU A 359 12.97 -10.48 -26.38
C GLU A 359 12.76 -11.84 -25.71
N LYS A 360 13.78 -12.71 -25.75
CA LYS A 360 13.84 -13.92 -24.94
C LYS A 360 13.63 -13.51 -23.48
N LYS A 361 12.55 -13.94 -22.83
CA LYS A 361 12.27 -13.65 -21.41
C LYS A 361 11.94 -14.95 -20.67
N ILE A 362 12.15 -14.95 -19.36
CA ILE A 362 11.64 -16.01 -18.48
C ILE A 362 10.12 -15.81 -18.36
N GLU A 363 9.37 -16.87 -18.60
CA GLU A 363 7.92 -16.89 -18.40
C GLU A 363 7.63 -17.08 -16.91
N TRP A 364 6.90 -16.13 -16.32
CA TRP A 364 6.53 -16.15 -14.91
C TRP A 364 5.06 -16.52 -14.76
N GLY A 365 4.75 -17.49 -13.90
CA GLY A 365 3.40 -17.76 -13.41
C GLY A 365 3.11 -17.06 -12.09
N VAL A 366 1.83 -16.89 -11.75
CA VAL A 366 1.41 -16.42 -10.42
C VAL A 366 1.62 -17.56 -9.41
N TRP A 367 2.25 -17.25 -8.28
CA TRP A 367 2.49 -18.23 -7.22
C TRP A 367 1.23 -18.44 -6.36
N SER A 368 0.99 -19.69 -5.98
CA SER A 368 0.11 -20.07 -4.87
C SER A 368 0.72 -21.27 -4.12
N PRO A 369 0.42 -21.47 -2.82
CA PRO A 369 0.91 -22.62 -2.06
C PRO A 369 0.54 -23.97 -2.71
N GLU A 370 -0.67 -24.07 -3.27
CA GLU A 370 -1.22 -25.29 -3.86
C GLU A 370 -0.56 -25.60 -5.20
N LEU A 371 -0.31 -24.56 -6.02
CA LEU A 371 0.41 -24.71 -7.28
C LEU A 371 1.86 -25.13 -7.04
N GLU A 372 2.54 -24.48 -6.08
CA GLU A 372 3.89 -24.86 -5.69
C GLU A 372 3.94 -26.32 -5.21
N ALA A 373 3.01 -26.72 -4.34
CA ALA A 373 2.91 -28.09 -3.85
C ALA A 373 2.68 -29.09 -4.99
N THR A 374 1.75 -28.81 -5.89
CA THR A 374 1.43 -29.67 -7.05
C THR A 374 2.65 -29.86 -7.95
N LEU A 375 3.35 -28.77 -8.28
CA LEU A 375 4.55 -28.83 -9.14
C LEU A 375 5.68 -29.62 -8.46
N LYS A 376 5.82 -29.52 -7.14
CA LYS A 376 6.78 -30.30 -6.37
C LYS A 376 6.42 -31.78 -6.33
N GLU A 377 5.14 -32.12 -6.19
CA GLU A 377 4.66 -33.51 -6.27
C GLU A 377 4.86 -34.10 -7.67
N GLU A 378 4.74 -33.29 -8.73
CA GLU A 378 5.06 -33.67 -10.11
C GLU A 378 6.58 -33.77 -10.38
N GLY A 379 7.42 -33.52 -9.39
CA GLY A 379 8.88 -33.58 -9.50
C GLY A 379 9.49 -32.41 -10.29
N LYS A 380 8.77 -31.32 -10.51
CA LYS A 380 9.29 -30.14 -11.23
C LYS A 380 10.22 -29.30 -10.35
N ALA A 381 11.24 -28.70 -10.96
CA ALA A 381 12.02 -27.66 -10.32
C ALA A 381 11.21 -26.36 -10.30
N VAL A 382 11.07 -25.73 -9.14
CA VAL A 382 10.26 -24.51 -8.95
C VAL A 382 11.14 -23.39 -8.41
N TYR A 383 11.08 -22.20 -9.02
CA TYR A 383 11.75 -21.00 -8.55
C TYR A 383 10.71 -19.95 -8.20
N VAL A 384 10.64 -19.53 -6.95
CA VAL A 384 9.66 -18.55 -6.45
C VAL A 384 10.34 -17.22 -6.16
N ASP A 385 9.92 -16.15 -6.84
CA ASP A 385 10.29 -14.76 -6.58
C ASP A 385 9.21 -14.08 -5.72
N TYR A 386 9.44 -14.00 -4.41
CA TYR A 386 8.64 -13.19 -3.49
C TYR A 386 9.04 -11.73 -3.63
N THR A 387 8.12 -10.92 -4.15
CA THR A 387 8.41 -9.60 -4.70
C THR A 387 7.34 -8.59 -4.29
N ALA A 388 7.57 -7.31 -4.53
CA ALA A 388 6.55 -6.26 -4.42
C ALA A 388 6.93 -5.06 -5.27
N ARG A 389 5.94 -4.27 -5.71
CA ARG A 389 6.14 -3.05 -6.51
C ARG A 389 6.87 -1.96 -5.74
N TRP A 390 6.59 -1.81 -4.44
CA TRP A 390 7.26 -0.84 -3.56
C TRP A 390 8.67 -1.27 -3.13
N CYS A 391 9.09 -2.50 -3.45
CA CYS A 391 10.35 -3.07 -2.97
C CYS A 391 11.53 -2.76 -3.93
N ALA A 392 12.36 -1.78 -3.57
CA ALA A 392 13.50 -1.35 -4.39
C ALA A 392 14.51 -2.47 -4.70
N SER A 393 14.82 -3.32 -3.72
CA SER A 393 15.72 -4.46 -3.89
C SER A 393 15.13 -5.51 -4.85
N CYS A 394 13.81 -5.75 -4.77
CA CYS A 394 13.10 -6.64 -5.67
C CYS A 394 13.23 -6.18 -7.13
N ILE A 395 13.07 -4.87 -7.37
CA ILE A 395 13.24 -4.27 -8.70
C ILE A 395 14.66 -4.40 -9.21
N ALA A 396 15.65 -4.09 -8.36
CA ALA A 396 17.06 -4.20 -8.73
C ALA A 396 17.42 -5.64 -9.12
N ASN A 397 16.87 -6.62 -8.41
CA ASN A 397 17.09 -8.04 -8.66
C ASN A 397 16.53 -8.52 -10.00
N LYS A 398 15.44 -7.94 -10.52
CA LYS A 398 14.84 -8.38 -11.80
C LYS A 398 15.80 -8.30 -12.97
N ARG A 399 16.80 -7.40 -12.92
CA ARG A 399 17.86 -7.32 -13.93
C ARG A 399 18.66 -8.63 -14.08
N VAL A 400 18.74 -9.45 -13.03
CA VAL A 400 19.40 -10.75 -13.12
C VAL A 400 18.66 -11.67 -14.10
N TYR A 401 17.33 -11.59 -14.16
CA TYR A 401 16.49 -12.41 -15.03
C TYR A 401 16.52 -11.99 -16.51
N THR A 402 17.00 -10.79 -16.82
CA THR A 402 17.05 -10.28 -18.20
C THR A 402 18.31 -10.69 -18.96
N PHE A 403 19.28 -11.33 -18.30
CA PHE A 403 20.49 -11.78 -18.99
C PHE A 403 20.21 -13.06 -19.78
N ASP A 404 20.64 -13.12 -21.05
CA ASP A 404 20.51 -14.31 -21.91
C ASP A 404 20.97 -15.59 -21.22
N SER A 405 22.10 -15.52 -20.51
CA SER A 405 22.67 -16.67 -19.78
C SER A 405 21.76 -17.23 -18.67
N MET A 406 20.85 -16.41 -18.12
CA MET A 406 19.89 -16.85 -17.09
C MET A 406 18.61 -17.38 -17.73
N ILE A 407 18.14 -16.74 -18.80
CA ILE A 407 16.99 -17.22 -19.57
C ILE A 407 17.29 -18.62 -20.14
N GLU A 408 18.50 -18.81 -20.68
CA GLU A 408 18.95 -20.11 -21.18
C GLU A 408 19.08 -21.15 -20.06
N LEU A 409 19.57 -20.75 -18.87
CA LEU A 409 19.65 -21.64 -17.70
C LEU A 409 18.27 -22.13 -17.23
N PHE A 410 17.31 -21.22 -17.08
CA PHE A 410 15.93 -21.56 -16.66
C PHE A 410 15.27 -22.50 -17.67
N LYS A 411 15.51 -22.27 -18.96
CA LYS A 411 14.99 -23.09 -20.04
C LYS A 411 15.65 -24.47 -20.11
N GLU A 412 16.98 -24.54 -20.00
CA GLU A 412 17.74 -25.80 -20.03
C GLU A 412 17.38 -26.72 -18.86
N LYS A 413 17.16 -26.14 -17.68
CA LYS A 413 16.82 -26.85 -16.45
C LYS A 413 15.31 -27.06 -16.25
N GLU A 414 14.49 -26.66 -17.24
CA GLU A 414 13.03 -26.76 -17.22
C GLU A 414 12.40 -26.21 -15.91
N ILE A 415 12.93 -25.08 -15.43
CA ILE A 415 12.51 -24.48 -14.15
C ILE A 415 11.20 -23.76 -14.33
N VAL A 416 10.23 -24.08 -13.49
CA VAL A 416 8.97 -23.33 -13.39
C VAL A 416 9.20 -22.10 -12.54
N ALA A 417 9.15 -20.92 -13.15
CA ALA A 417 9.30 -19.65 -12.45
C ALA A 417 7.94 -19.12 -11.99
N LEU A 418 7.77 -18.94 -10.69
CA LEU A 418 6.56 -18.42 -10.05
C LEU A 418 6.86 -17.10 -9.35
N ARG A 419 5.89 -16.19 -9.33
CA ARG A 419 6.00 -14.89 -8.67
C ARG A 419 4.93 -14.75 -7.58
N ALA A 420 5.39 -14.54 -6.36
CA ALA A 420 4.54 -14.21 -5.22
C ALA A 420 4.57 -12.69 -5.01
N ASP A 421 3.57 -11.98 -5.54
CA ASP A 421 3.48 -10.52 -5.46
C ASP A 421 2.83 -10.08 -4.13
N TRP A 422 3.65 -9.59 -3.21
CA TRP A 422 3.24 -9.12 -1.89
C TRP A 422 3.07 -7.59 -1.85
N THR A 423 2.71 -6.97 -2.97
CA THR A 423 2.44 -5.53 -3.04
C THR A 423 1.34 -5.13 -2.04
N ASP A 424 0.22 -5.85 -2.02
CA ASP A 424 -0.98 -5.56 -1.20
C ASP A 424 -0.99 -6.27 0.16
N ARG A 425 0.13 -6.88 0.57
CA ARG A 425 0.36 -7.47 1.90
C ARG A 425 -0.66 -8.53 2.36
N GLY A 426 -1.00 -9.48 1.49
CA GLY A 426 -1.88 -10.59 1.84
C GLY A 426 -1.28 -11.57 2.89
N PRO A 427 -2.13 -12.21 3.72
CA PRO A 427 -1.69 -13.16 4.76
C PRO A 427 -1.07 -14.43 4.19
N VAL A 428 -1.54 -14.92 3.04
CA VAL A 428 -1.06 -16.17 2.42
C VAL A 428 0.43 -16.10 2.06
N ILE A 429 0.87 -15.00 1.46
CA ILE A 429 2.30 -14.82 1.13
C ILE A 429 3.11 -14.54 2.40
N LEU A 430 2.55 -13.80 3.37
CA LEU A 430 3.19 -13.53 4.65
C LEU A 430 3.46 -14.83 5.43
N ASP A 431 2.49 -15.74 5.51
CA ASP A 431 2.64 -17.03 6.18
C ASP A 431 3.73 -17.88 5.52
N SER A 432 3.79 -17.86 4.18
CA SER A 432 4.87 -18.52 3.43
C SER A 432 6.23 -17.90 3.71
N LEU A 433 6.34 -16.56 3.70
CA LEU A 433 7.57 -15.86 4.07
C LEU A 433 8.02 -16.22 5.50
N GLN A 434 7.09 -16.25 6.45
CA GLN A 434 7.35 -16.59 7.84
C GLN A 434 7.81 -18.04 8.01
N SER A 435 7.30 -18.96 7.18
CA SER A 435 7.76 -20.35 7.16
C SER A 435 9.27 -20.47 6.82
N TYR A 436 9.81 -19.50 6.08
CA TYR A 436 11.24 -19.38 5.76
C TYR A 436 12.01 -18.47 6.74
N GLY A 437 11.39 -18.03 7.84
CA GLY A 437 11.98 -17.08 8.79
C GLY A 437 12.21 -15.70 8.17
N ARG A 438 11.29 -15.26 7.30
CA ARG A 438 11.29 -13.93 6.68
C ARG A 438 9.99 -13.21 7.01
N PHE A 439 10.08 -11.91 7.26
CA PHE A 439 8.93 -11.05 7.58
C PHE A 439 8.62 -10.05 6.46
N GLY A 440 9.22 -10.23 5.28
CA GLY A 440 8.99 -9.38 4.13
C GLY A 440 9.81 -9.78 2.91
N VAL A 441 9.61 -9.02 1.83
CA VAL A 441 10.29 -9.19 0.54
C VAL A 441 11.55 -8.30 0.44
N PRO A 442 12.56 -8.64 -0.37
CA PRO A 442 12.62 -9.77 -1.30
C PRO A 442 12.95 -11.10 -0.63
N LEU A 443 12.33 -12.18 -1.10
CA LEU A 443 12.80 -13.55 -0.86
C LEU A 443 12.78 -14.30 -2.19
N ASN A 444 13.84 -15.05 -2.48
CA ASN A 444 13.89 -15.91 -3.64
C ASN A 444 14.19 -17.33 -3.17
N VAL A 445 13.35 -18.28 -3.60
CA VAL A 445 13.43 -19.67 -3.16
C VAL A 445 13.51 -20.58 -4.37
N TYR A 446 14.52 -21.44 -4.39
CA TYR A 446 14.64 -22.48 -5.40
C TYR A 446 14.35 -23.85 -4.79
N HIS A 447 13.36 -24.53 -5.35
CA HIS A 447 13.02 -25.92 -5.08
C HIS A 447 13.61 -26.80 -6.18
N PRO A 448 14.61 -27.64 -5.88
CA PRO A 448 15.19 -28.55 -6.87
C PRO A 448 14.18 -29.63 -7.28
N SER A 449 14.31 -30.12 -8.52
CA SER A 449 13.51 -31.24 -9.04
C SER A 449 13.79 -32.53 -8.27
N ALA A 450 12.75 -33.28 -7.94
CA ALA A 450 12.87 -34.64 -7.39
C ALA A 450 12.97 -35.64 -8.55
N VAL A 451 14.15 -36.25 -8.74
CA VAL A 451 14.34 -37.32 -9.73
C VAL A 451 13.75 -38.61 -9.17
N GLU A 452 13.09 -39.44 -10.00
CA GLU A 452 12.54 -40.74 -9.58
C GLU A 452 13.58 -41.57 -8.80
N GLY A 453 13.36 -41.72 -7.48
CA GLY A 453 14.21 -42.51 -6.59
C GLY A 453 15.12 -41.73 -5.63
N GLU A 454 15.14 -40.39 -5.69
CA GLU A 454 15.86 -39.52 -4.74
C GLU A 454 14.88 -38.62 -3.94
N GLU A 455 15.17 -38.37 -2.67
CA GLU A 455 14.38 -37.44 -1.85
C GLU A 455 14.45 -36.01 -2.42
N ALA A 456 13.31 -35.31 -2.46
CA ALA A 456 13.25 -33.91 -2.87
C ALA A 456 14.23 -33.08 -2.03
N GLY A 457 15.21 -32.45 -2.67
CA GLY A 457 16.21 -31.63 -2.00
C GLY A 457 15.56 -30.48 -1.23
N LEU A 458 16.16 -30.10 -0.09
CA LEU A 458 15.69 -28.97 0.72
C LEU A 458 15.64 -27.67 -0.12
N PRO A 459 14.69 -26.76 0.18
CA PRO A 459 14.61 -25.49 -0.51
C PRO A 459 15.89 -24.67 -0.31
N VAL A 460 16.36 -24.05 -1.39
CA VAL A 460 17.54 -23.19 -1.39
C VAL A 460 17.08 -21.74 -1.31
N LEU A 461 17.35 -21.09 -0.18
CA LEU A 461 17.07 -19.68 0.03
C LEU A 461 18.19 -18.83 -0.56
N LEU A 462 17.84 -17.91 -1.46
CA LEU A 462 18.79 -16.98 -2.05
C LEU A 462 18.98 -15.72 -1.16
N PRO A 463 20.14 -15.05 -1.25
CA PRO A 463 20.36 -13.77 -0.60
C PRO A 463 19.37 -12.69 -1.07
N GLU A 464 19.12 -11.67 -0.24
CA GLU A 464 18.24 -10.54 -0.59
C GLU A 464 18.68 -9.79 -1.85
N ILE A 465 19.99 -9.74 -2.12
CA ILE A 465 20.55 -9.17 -3.35
C ILE A 465 20.99 -10.29 -4.28
N LEU A 466 20.34 -10.35 -5.45
CA LEU A 466 20.60 -11.38 -6.44
C LEU A 466 21.78 -11.01 -7.34
N THR A 467 22.55 -12.03 -7.70
CA THR A 467 23.63 -11.96 -8.68
C THR A 467 23.53 -13.15 -9.62
N ARG A 468 24.04 -13.02 -10.85
CA ARG A 468 24.07 -14.17 -11.79
C ARG A 468 24.77 -15.39 -11.20
N LYS A 469 25.77 -15.16 -10.34
CA LYS A 469 26.54 -16.22 -9.68
C LYS A 469 25.69 -16.96 -8.66
N ASN A 470 25.03 -16.25 -7.74
CA ASN A 470 24.25 -16.92 -6.69
C ASN A 470 23.01 -17.64 -7.23
N VAL A 471 22.31 -17.09 -8.23
CA VAL A 471 21.19 -17.77 -8.89
C VAL A 471 21.67 -19.02 -9.62
N ARG A 472 22.75 -18.91 -10.41
CA ARG A 472 23.34 -20.07 -11.09
C ARG A 472 23.74 -21.16 -10.11
N GLN A 473 24.40 -20.78 -9.02
CA GLN A 473 24.85 -21.73 -8.01
C GLN A 473 23.68 -22.42 -7.30
N ALA A 474 22.63 -21.67 -6.95
CA ALA A 474 21.40 -22.25 -6.38
C ALA A 474 20.81 -23.34 -7.28
N VAL A 475 20.74 -23.05 -8.58
CA VAL A 475 20.13 -23.91 -9.60
C VAL A 475 21.01 -25.10 -9.98
N GLU A 476 22.32 -24.91 -10.13
CA GLU A 476 23.24 -25.96 -10.59
C GLU A 476 23.74 -26.85 -9.43
N ASP A 477 24.04 -26.27 -8.28
CA ASP A 477 24.69 -26.96 -7.16
C ASP A 477 23.70 -27.33 -6.03
N GLY A 478 22.43 -26.90 -6.13
CA GLY A 478 21.43 -27.09 -5.08
C GLY A 478 21.79 -26.43 -3.76
N LYS A 479 22.74 -25.48 -3.78
CA LYS A 479 23.22 -24.71 -2.63
C LYS A 479 23.72 -23.36 -3.13
N VAL A 480 23.42 -22.30 -2.41
CA VAL A 480 24.17 -21.05 -2.57
C VAL A 480 25.37 -21.17 -1.64
N ALA A 481 26.60 -21.04 -2.15
CA ALA A 481 27.70 -20.74 -1.24
C ALA A 481 27.32 -19.42 -0.57
N GLN A 482 27.10 -19.45 0.74
CA GLN A 482 27.25 -18.24 1.53
C GLN A 482 28.70 -17.81 1.29
N GLU A 483 28.92 -16.96 0.29
CA GLU A 483 29.88 -15.91 0.45
C GLU A 483 29.32 -15.06 1.59
N GLU A 484 29.50 -15.55 2.83
CA GLU A 484 30.10 -14.71 3.83
C GLU A 484 31.31 -14.11 3.12
N ALA A 485 31.11 -12.95 2.49
CA ALA A 485 32.12 -11.96 2.61
C ALA A 485 32.30 -11.89 4.14
N GLU A 486 33.32 -12.57 4.67
CA GLU A 486 33.99 -12.16 5.89
C GLU A 486 34.53 -10.76 5.59
N LEU A 487 33.61 -9.82 5.42
CA LEU A 487 33.86 -8.43 5.57
C LEU A 487 34.10 -8.33 7.05
N GLY A 488 35.34 -8.61 7.45
CA GLY A 488 35.72 -8.67 8.86
C GLY A 488 35.17 -7.41 9.54
N PHE A 489 34.76 -7.52 10.79
CA PHE A 489 34.11 -6.43 11.52
C PHE A 489 34.77 -5.05 11.32
N LEU A 490 36.10 -5.01 11.13
CA LEU A 490 36.87 -3.83 10.73
C LEU A 490 36.40 -3.15 9.42
N ALA A 491 36.08 -3.92 8.39
CA ALA A 491 35.56 -3.43 7.12
C ALA A 491 34.15 -2.83 7.27
N ILE A 492 33.28 -3.45 8.09
CA ILE A 492 31.96 -2.88 8.43
C ILE A 492 32.14 -1.52 9.12
N VAL A 493 33.03 -1.45 10.12
CA VAL A 493 33.39 -0.20 10.79
C VAL A 493 33.96 0.84 9.80
N GLY A 494 34.79 0.40 8.85
CA GLY A 494 35.35 1.25 7.80
C GLY A 494 34.27 1.83 6.88
N PHE A 495 33.33 1.01 6.41
CA PHE A 495 32.20 1.47 5.60
C PHE A 495 31.24 2.33 6.39
N ALA A 496 31.04 2.08 7.68
CA ALA A 496 30.25 2.92 8.56
C ALA A 496 30.87 4.32 8.73
N ALA A 497 32.19 4.41 8.90
CA ALA A 497 32.90 5.69 8.93
C ALA A 497 32.83 6.42 7.57
N LEU A 498 32.97 5.70 6.47
CA LEU A 498 32.82 6.26 5.12
C LEU A 498 31.38 6.75 4.88
N GLY A 499 30.38 5.98 5.29
CA GLY A 499 28.97 6.35 5.24
C GLY A 499 28.73 7.64 6.01
N GLY A 500 29.19 7.70 7.27
CA GLY A 500 29.15 8.92 8.08
C GLY A 500 29.82 10.14 7.40
N LEU A 501 30.93 9.93 6.70
CA LEU A 501 31.57 11.01 5.93
C LEU A 501 30.69 11.46 4.75
N ILE A 502 30.08 10.52 4.02
CA ILE A 502 29.17 10.78 2.90
C ILE A 502 27.94 11.57 3.36
N LEU A 503 27.45 11.34 4.58
CA LEU A 503 26.32 12.07 5.16
C LEU A 503 26.53 13.59 5.21
N ASN A 504 27.78 14.09 5.22
CA ASN A 504 28.05 15.53 5.11
C ASN A 504 27.72 16.13 3.73
N LEU A 505 27.62 15.30 2.69
CA LEU A 505 27.20 15.73 1.35
C LEU A 505 25.68 15.79 1.21
N MET A 506 24.91 15.32 2.20
CA MET A 506 23.46 15.36 2.13
C MET A 506 22.93 16.80 2.23
N PRO A 507 21.94 17.19 1.40
CA PRO A 507 21.45 18.57 1.33
C PRO A 507 20.94 19.15 2.66
N CYS A 508 20.44 18.33 3.59
CA CYS A 508 19.90 18.81 4.87
C CYS A 508 20.97 19.08 5.94
N VAL A 509 22.20 18.60 5.78
CA VAL A 509 23.32 18.88 6.69
C VAL A 509 24.00 20.20 6.33
N PHE A 510 23.88 20.61 5.07
CA PHE A 510 24.55 21.77 4.52
C PHE A 510 24.26 23.09 5.24
N PRO A 511 23.01 23.42 5.66
CA PRO A 511 22.73 24.64 6.40
C PRO A 511 23.49 24.72 7.74
N VAL A 512 23.64 23.59 8.43
CA VAL A 512 24.35 23.51 9.72
C VAL A 512 25.86 23.66 9.52
N ILE A 513 26.42 23.01 8.49
CA ILE A 513 27.84 23.16 8.12
C ILE A 513 28.14 24.62 7.76
N GLY A 514 27.31 25.27 6.93
CA GLY A 514 27.51 26.65 6.51
C GLY A 514 27.53 27.65 7.68
N LEU A 515 26.59 27.53 8.63
CA LEU A 515 26.55 28.34 9.84
C LEU A 515 27.82 28.15 10.71
N LYS A 516 28.34 26.92 10.80
CA LYS A 516 29.51 26.63 11.62
C LYS A 516 30.83 27.02 10.95
N VAL A 517 30.94 26.91 9.62
CA VAL A 517 32.05 27.48 8.84
C VAL A 517 32.14 29.00 9.08
N MET A 518 31.01 29.70 9.14
CA MET A 518 30.98 31.14 9.47
C MET A 518 31.39 31.44 10.91
N SER A 519 31.03 30.58 11.88
CA SER A 519 31.53 30.66 13.26
C SER A 519 33.06 30.52 13.31
N PHE A 520 33.65 29.66 12.48
CA PHE A 520 35.09 29.48 12.41
C PHE A 520 35.83 30.65 11.78
N VAL A 521 35.29 31.23 10.71
CA VAL A 521 35.90 32.42 10.09
C VAL A 521 35.97 33.58 11.09
N LYS A 522 34.96 33.69 11.98
CA LYS A 522 34.99 34.65 13.10
C LYS A 522 35.97 34.27 14.22
N GLN A 523 36.25 32.98 14.40
CA GLN A 523 37.18 32.43 15.40
C GLN A 523 38.60 32.19 14.86
N ALA A 524 38.87 32.46 13.58
CA ALA A 524 40.15 32.20 12.92
C ALA A 524 41.33 33.05 13.45
N GLY A 525 41.05 33.98 14.37
CA GLY A 525 42.05 34.73 15.15
C GLY A 525 42.20 34.30 16.62
N GLU A 526 41.48 33.25 17.07
CA GLU A 526 41.61 32.70 18.42
C GLU A 526 42.74 31.66 18.54
N ASP A 527 43.14 31.35 19.78
CA ASP A 527 44.17 30.36 20.11
C ASP A 527 43.85 28.97 19.48
N PRO A 528 44.79 28.36 18.72
CA PRO A 528 44.63 27.01 18.16
C PRO A 528 44.19 25.94 19.17
N ALA A 529 44.57 26.07 20.45
CA ALA A 529 44.13 25.13 21.49
C ALA A 529 42.63 25.24 21.78
N ARG A 530 42.05 26.43 21.67
CA ARG A 530 40.62 26.68 21.88
C ARG A 530 39.78 26.12 20.73
N ILE A 531 40.25 26.31 19.49
CA ILE A 531 39.62 25.76 18.27
C ILE A 531 39.55 24.22 18.35
N LYS A 532 40.63 23.55 18.77
CA LYS A 532 40.63 22.09 18.98
C LYS A 532 39.62 21.63 20.03
N LYS A 533 39.49 22.37 21.14
CA LYS A 533 38.48 22.06 22.18
C LYS A 533 37.06 22.18 21.64
N HIS A 534 36.76 23.22 20.86
CA HIS A 534 35.45 23.33 20.18
C HIS A 534 35.20 22.17 19.22
N GLY A 535 36.25 21.76 18.47
CA GLY A 535 36.34 20.53 17.67
C GLY A 535 35.82 19.29 18.39
N LEU A 536 36.49 18.96 19.50
CA LEU A 536 36.22 17.76 20.30
C LEU A 536 34.84 17.78 20.96
N ILE A 537 34.41 18.92 21.47
CA ILE A 537 33.11 19.04 22.15
C ILE A 537 31.94 18.91 21.16
N PHE A 538 32.10 19.38 19.93
CA PHE A 538 31.12 19.12 18.87
C PHE A 538 31.03 17.62 18.55
N THR A 539 32.17 16.96 18.33
CA THR A 539 32.23 15.52 18.07
C THR A 539 31.61 14.72 19.23
N LEU A 540 31.84 15.14 20.48
CA LEU A 540 31.21 14.53 21.65
C LEU A 540 29.68 14.64 21.61
N GLY A 541 29.14 15.80 21.24
CA GLY A 541 27.69 15.99 21.06
C GLY A 541 27.10 15.06 20.00
N VAL A 542 27.80 14.88 18.87
CA VAL A 542 27.38 13.95 17.81
C VAL A 542 27.42 12.50 18.30
N ILE A 543 28.52 12.06 18.91
CA ILE A 543 28.67 10.68 19.43
C ILE A 543 27.60 10.36 20.46
N LEU A 544 27.40 11.23 21.46
CA LEU A 544 26.38 10.98 22.50
C LEU A 544 24.96 10.94 21.92
N SER A 545 24.68 11.70 20.86
CA SER A 545 23.37 11.64 20.18
C SER A 545 23.16 10.30 19.48
N PHE A 546 24.17 9.77 18.78
CA PHE A 546 24.09 8.45 18.15
C PHE A 546 24.06 7.31 19.19
N TRP A 547 24.77 7.44 20.31
CA TRP A 547 24.72 6.48 21.42
C TRP A 547 23.35 6.46 22.10
N LEU A 548 22.74 7.63 22.31
CA LEU A 548 21.38 7.72 22.82
C LEU A 548 20.40 7.05 21.86
N LEU A 549 20.54 7.31 20.55
CA LEU A 549 19.69 6.71 19.52
C LEU A 549 19.79 5.17 19.53
N VAL A 550 21.00 4.62 19.37
CA VAL A 550 21.21 3.16 19.33
C VAL A 550 20.88 2.49 20.66
N GLY A 551 21.20 3.13 21.80
CA GLY A 551 20.85 2.61 23.12
C GLY A 551 19.35 2.56 23.35
N THR A 552 18.60 3.55 22.88
CA THR A 552 17.13 3.54 22.94
C THR A 552 16.55 2.44 22.06
N LEU A 553 17.08 2.28 20.83
CA LEU A 553 16.63 1.23 19.91
C LEU A 553 16.88 -0.18 20.45
N LEU A 554 18.08 -0.44 20.98
CA LEU A 554 18.42 -1.74 21.57
C LEU A 554 17.64 -2.00 22.86
N GLY A 555 17.37 -0.96 23.67
CA GLY A 555 16.53 -1.09 24.86
C GLY A 555 15.08 -1.42 24.51
N LEU A 556 14.51 -0.76 23.48
CA LEU A 556 13.15 -1.04 23.01
C LEU A 556 13.02 -2.46 22.45
N ARG A 557 14.04 -2.94 21.72
CA ARG A 557 14.13 -4.31 21.21
C ARG A 557 13.98 -5.37 22.31
N GLU A 558 14.53 -5.15 23.50
CA GLU A 558 14.44 -6.13 24.59
C GLU A 558 13.07 -6.11 25.30
N THR A 559 12.30 -5.04 25.16
CA THR A 559 11.01 -4.85 25.85
C THR A 559 9.78 -5.19 25.01
N LEU A 560 9.90 -5.20 23.67
CA LEU A 560 8.81 -5.49 22.74
C LEU A 560 9.05 -6.87 22.12
N SER A 561 8.09 -7.78 22.27
CA SER A 561 8.14 -9.16 21.75
C SER A 561 7.89 -9.27 20.24
N GLU A 562 7.64 -8.16 19.55
CA GLU A 562 7.52 -8.09 18.10
C GLU A 562 8.84 -7.56 17.52
N ASP A 563 9.43 -8.32 16.60
CA ASP A 563 10.68 -7.98 15.93
C ASP A 563 10.57 -6.61 15.24
N LEU A 564 11.16 -5.58 15.86
CA LEU A 564 11.21 -4.21 15.34
C LEU A 564 12.02 -4.16 14.03
N GLY A 565 11.33 -4.29 12.90
CA GLY A 565 11.90 -4.01 11.57
C GLY A 565 12.07 -2.50 11.36
N TRP A 566 13.30 -1.99 11.27
CA TRP A 566 13.54 -0.61 10.87
C TRP A 566 13.33 -0.45 9.35
N GLY A 567 12.48 0.50 8.94
CA GLY A 567 12.13 0.73 7.53
C GLY A 567 10.69 0.36 7.17
N PHE A 568 9.95 -0.32 8.06
CA PHE A 568 8.50 -0.53 7.92
C PHE A 568 7.72 0.80 7.84
N GLN A 569 8.28 1.89 8.36
CA GLN A 569 7.68 3.21 8.22
C GLN A 569 7.59 3.64 6.74
N LEU A 570 8.57 3.29 5.90
CA LEU A 570 8.53 3.57 4.45
C LEU A 570 7.54 2.66 3.69
N GLN A 571 6.93 1.71 4.38
CA GLN A 571 5.85 0.88 3.87
C GLN A 571 4.46 1.47 4.22
N GLU A 572 4.38 2.50 5.06
CA GLU A 572 3.11 3.11 5.44
C GLU A 572 2.81 4.33 4.52
N PRO A 573 1.67 4.34 3.78
CA PRO A 573 1.38 5.39 2.81
C PRO A 573 1.40 6.82 3.38
N VAL A 574 0.84 7.01 4.59
CA VAL A 574 0.75 8.34 5.21
C VAL A 574 2.13 8.88 5.58
N PHE A 575 3.03 8.03 6.07
CA PHE A 575 4.41 8.35 6.43
C PHE A 575 5.23 8.72 5.19
N VAL A 576 5.13 7.92 4.12
CA VAL A 576 5.81 8.21 2.85
C VAL A 576 5.31 9.54 2.27
N PHE A 577 4.00 9.79 2.31
CA PHE A 577 3.42 11.06 1.89
C PHE A 577 3.95 12.24 2.72
N ALA A 578 3.92 12.12 4.06
CA ALA A 578 4.42 13.17 4.96
C ALA A 578 5.92 13.47 4.73
N LEU A 579 6.73 12.42 4.53
CA LEU A 579 8.15 12.56 4.23
C LEU A 579 8.39 13.21 2.85
N ALA A 580 7.62 12.83 1.83
CA ALA A 580 7.69 13.43 0.50
C ALA A 580 7.36 14.92 0.53
N VAL A 581 6.28 15.31 1.23
CA VAL A 581 5.90 16.72 1.42
C VAL A 581 6.99 17.48 2.17
N PHE A 582 7.54 16.92 3.25
CA PHE A 582 8.63 17.53 4.00
C PHE A 582 9.87 17.78 3.14
N LEU A 583 10.34 16.76 2.41
CA LEU A 583 11.51 16.88 1.53
C LEU A 583 11.25 17.84 0.36
N LEU A 584 10.03 17.90 -0.15
CA LEU A 584 9.64 18.85 -1.20
C LEU A 584 9.71 20.30 -0.69
N ILE A 585 9.15 20.58 0.49
CA ILE A 585 9.23 21.90 1.15
C ILE A 585 10.70 22.29 1.35
N PHE A 586 11.52 21.36 1.83
CA PHE A 586 12.94 21.63 2.04
C PHE A 586 13.70 21.86 0.71
N ALA A 587 13.41 21.09 -0.34
CA ALA A 587 13.97 21.28 -1.67
C ALA A 587 13.62 22.66 -2.24
N MET A 588 12.37 23.11 -2.08
CA MET A 588 11.92 24.45 -2.48
C MET A 588 12.62 25.57 -1.71
N SER A 589 12.92 25.34 -0.43
CA SER A 589 13.71 26.30 0.35
C SER A 589 15.18 26.34 -0.09
N LEU A 590 15.76 25.19 -0.47
CA LEU A 590 17.13 25.14 -1.01
C LEU A 590 17.25 25.78 -2.40
N SER A 591 16.24 25.62 -3.26
CA SER A 591 16.20 26.27 -4.57
C SER A 591 15.95 27.78 -4.49
N GLY A 592 15.51 28.28 -3.34
CA GLY A 592 15.33 29.71 -3.07
C GLY A 592 13.96 30.25 -3.46
N VAL A 593 12.93 29.38 -3.56
CA VAL A 593 11.54 29.80 -3.78
C VAL A 593 11.02 30.60 -2.58
N PHE A 594 11.40 30.19 -1.37
CA PHE A 594 11.22 30.92 -0.13
C PHE A 594 12.36 30.61 0.84
N GLU A 595 12.68 31.55 1.72
CA GLU A 595 13.61 31.31 2.81
C GLU A 595 12.84 30.85 4.05
N ILE A 596 13.15 29.65 4.55
CA ILE A 596 12.68 29.25 5.88
C ILE A 596 13.38 30.18 6.87
N GLY A 597 12.62 31.17 7.35
CA GLY A 597 13.12 32.20 8.26
C GLY A 597 13.74 31.59 9.51
N MET A 598 14.71 32.31 10.09
CA MET A 598 15.43 31.91 11.30
C MET A 598 14.55 31.73 12.57
N SER A 599 13.22 31.78 12.46
CA SER A 599 12.28 31.62 13.57
C SER A 599 12.06 30.15 13.95
N LEU A 600 11.93 29.21 13.00
CA LEU A 600 11.84 27.77 13.30
C LEU A 600 13.18 27.18 13.78
N THR A 601 14.30 27.72 13.28
CA THR A 601 15.65 27.43 13.82
C THR A 601 15.96 28.25 15.09
N GLY A 602 15.06 29.14 15.49
CA GLY A 602 15.24 30.13 16.57
C GLY A 602 15.27 29.54 17.98
N VAL A 603 14.60 28.40 18.20
CA VAL A 603 14.60 27.73 19.51
C VAL A 603 16.00 27.17 19.84
N GLY A 604 16.77 26.76 18.82
CA GLY A 604 18.17 26.31 18.96
C GLY A 604 19.23 27.38 18.70
N SER A 605 18.88 28.49 18.04
CA SER A 605 19.82 29.56 17.67
C SER A 605 20.37 30.31 18.89
N LYS A 606 19.55 30.52 19.93
CA LYS A 606 20.00 31.14 21.19
C LYS A 606 21.07 30.31 21.91
N LEU A 607 20.90 28.97 21.95
CA LEU A 607 21.87 28.06 22.56
C LEU A 607 23.16 27.90 21.74
N THR A 608 23.09 28.05 20.41
CA THR A 608 24.23 27.89 19.50
C THR A 608 24.96 29.20 19.20
N GLN A 609 24.38 30.37 19.48
CA GLN A 609 25.04 31.68 19.27
C GLN A 609 25.86 32.19 20.47
N THR A 610 25.71 31.64 21.67
CA THR A 610 26.62 31.94 22.78
C THR A 610 28.00 31.33 22.48
N GLY A 611 29.06 32.13 22.28
CA GLY A 611 30.39 31.68 21.83
C GLY A 611 31.21 30.79 22.80
N GLY A 612 30.57 29.91 23.58
CA GLY A 612 31.19 29.00 24.53
C GLY A 612 31.24 27.54 24.06
N LEU A 613 31.87 26.67 24.87
CA LEU A 613 31.99 25.23 24.59
C LEU A 613 30.63 24.53 24.57
N SER A 614 29.67 24.95 25.40
CA SER A 614 28.30 24.45 25.41
C SER A 614 27.60 24.63 24.07
N SER A 615 27.80 25.77 23.39
CA SER A 615 27.27 25.99 22.04
C SER A 615 27.82 24.98 21.02
N SER A 616 29.10 24.62 21.10
CA SER A 616 29.66 23.57 20.23
C SER A 616 29.05 22.20 20.49
N PHE A 617 28.76 21.87 21.75
CA PHE A 617 28.10 20.62 22.12
C PHE A 617 26.69 20.53 21.52
N PHE A 618 25.84 21.53 21.80
CA PHE A 618 24.47 21.57 21.30
C PHE A 618 24.41 21.75 19.78
N SER A 619 25.41 22.37 19.18
CA SER A 619 25.55 22.41 17.71
C SER A 619 25.78 21.03 17.11
N GLY A 620 26.48 20.13 17.81
CA GLY A 620 26.64 18.73 17.41
C GLY A 620 25.32 17.96 17.49
N VAL A 621 24.59 18.12 18.61
CA VAL A 621 23.25 17.53 18.80
C VAL A 621 22.27 18.00 17.71
N LEU A 622 22.21 19.31 17.48
CA LEU A 622 21.34 19.91 16.47
C LEU A 622 21.69 19.42 15.06
N ALA A 623 22.98 19.25 14.76
CA ALA A 623 23.42 18.70 13.48
C ALA A 623 22.84 17.30 13.25
N THR A 624 22.87 16.42 14.26
CA THR A 624 22.31 15.06 14.17
C THR A 624 20.78 15.08 14.04
N VAL A 625 20.07 15.92 14.80
CA VAL A 625 18.60 15.99 14.75
C VAL A 625 18.10 16.52 13.40
N VAL A 626 18.67 17.63 12.92
CA VAL A 626 18.25 18.25 11.64
C VAL A 626 18.62 17.37 10.44
N ALA A 627 19.68 16.58 10.57
CA ALA A 627 20.10 15.59 9.60
C ALA A 627 19.15 14.38 9.48
N THR A 628 18.49 14.00 10.57
CA THR A 628 17.77 12.72 10.68
C THR A 628 16.75 12.47 9.54
N PRO A 629 15.92 13.45 9.13
CA PRO A 629 14.91 13.22 8.09
C PRO A 629 15.48 12.81 6.71
N CYS A 630 16.65 13.33 6.31
CA CYS A 630 17.27 12.96 5.04
C CYS A 630 18.18 11.75 5.13
N MET A 631 18.61 11.38 6.34
CA MET A 631 19.45 10.22 6.59
C MET A 631 18.64 8.95 6.78
N ALA A 632 17.40 9.06 7.28
CA ALA A 632 16.52 7.93 7.58
C ALA A 632 16.45 6.87 6.47
N PRO A 633 16.24 7.22 5.17
CA PRO A 633 16.18 6.22 4.10
C PRO A 633 17.51 5.47 3.88
N PHE A 634 18.64 6.12 4.11
CA PHE A 634 19.97 5.57 3.83
C PHE A 634 20.59 4.88 5.05
N LEU A 635 20.29 5.35 6.25
CA LEU A 635 20.76 4.77 7.50
C LEU A 635 19.95 3.52 7.86
N GLY A 636 18.83 3.25 7.18
CA GLY A 636 17.93 2.16 7.53
C GLY A 636 18.57 0.78 7.52
N VAL A 637 19.44 0.50 6.55
CA VAL A 637 20.20 -0.77 6.49
C VAL A 637 21.17 -0.89 7.66
N ALA A 638 21.84 0.21 8.05
CA ALA A 638 22.77 0.22 9.17
C ALA A 638 22.05 0.09 10.52
N VAL A 639 20.86 0.69 10.65
CA VAL A 639 20.01 0.56 11.84
C VAL A 639 19.45 -0.87 11.94
N GLY A 640 18.92 -1.42 10.84
CA GLY A 640 18.43 -2.80 10.78
C GLY A 640 19.52 -3.82 11.12
N ALA A 641 20.72 -3.66 10.56
CA ALA A 641 21.87 -4.49 10.90
C ALA A 641 22.29 -4.34 12.37
N ALA A 642 22.21 -3.13 12.94
CA ALA A 642 22.55 -2.94 14.35
C ALA A 642 21.54 -3.59 15.31
N LEU A 643 20.28 -3.75 14.89
CA LEU A 643 19.27 -4.47 15.66
C LEU A 643 19.50 -5.98 15.71
N THR A 644 20.26 -6.56 14.78
CA THR A 644 20.64 -7.98 14.83
C THR A 644 21.97 -8.22 15.53
N MET A 645 22.75 -7.17 15.79
CA MET A 645 24.03 -7.23 16.49
C MET A 645 23.86 -7.24 18.02
N GLU A 646 24.91 -7.70 18.71
CA GLU A 646 25.06 -7.48 20.15
C GLU A 646 25.32 -5.98 20.45
N TRP A 647 25.12 -5.59 21.71
CA TRP A 647 25.28 -4.20 22.17
C TRP A 647 26.64 -3.59 21.76
N LEU A 648 27.74 -4.27 22.04
CA LEU A 648 29.08 -3.70 21.83
C LEU A 648 29.43 -3.47 20.33
N PRO A 649 29.18 -4.44 19.41
CA PRO A 649 29.32 -4.22 17.97
C PRO A 649 28.46 -3.06 17.44
N ALA A 650 27.19 -2.99 17.85
CA ALA A 650 26.26 -1.94 17.40
C ALA A 650 26.75 -0.54 17.80
N PHE A 651 27.16 -0.34 19.06
CA PHE A 651 27.73 0.92 19.53
C PHE A 651 29.02 1.30 18.78
N THR A 652 29.84 0.31 18.41
CA THR A 652 31.08 0.55 17.66
C THR A 652 30.80 1.03 16.23
N VAL A 653 29.85 0.41 15.54
CA VAL A 653 29.40 0.83 14.19
C VAL A 653 28.83 2.25 14.23
N PHE A 654 27.94 2.55 15.18
CA PHE A 654 27.34 3.88 15.33
C PHE A 654 28.37 4.95 15.72
N THR A 655 29.38 4.60 16.51
CA THR A 655 30.51 5.48 16.80
C THR A 655 31.30 5.79 15.52
N ALA A 656 31.52 4.80 14.65
CA ALA A 656 32.19 5.00 13.37
C ALA A 656 31.41 5.95 12.46
N VAL A 657 30.08 5.79 12.36
CA VAL A 657 29.20 6.73 11.64
C VAL A 657 29.30 8.15 12.23
N ALA A 658 29.23 8.29 13.55
CA ALA A 658 29.32 9.58 14.25
C ALA A 658 30.68 10.27 14.02
N LEU A 659 31.77 9.50 14.03
CA LEU A 659 33.11 9.99 13.72
C LEU A 659 33.21 10.41 12.25
N GLY A 660 32.64 9.65 11.32
CA GLY A 660 32.54 10.01 9.91
C GLY A 660 31.79 11.33 9.71
N LEU A 661 30.63 11.48 10.36
CA LEU A 661 29.81 12.70 10.28
C LEU A 661 30.55 13.91 10.84
N SER A 662 31.25 13.75 11.96
CA SER A 662 32.00 14.83 12.60
C SER A 662 33.40 15.08 12.01
N ALA A 663 33.88 14.20 11.12
CA ALA A 663 35.24 14.24 10.59
C ALA A 663 35.60 15.58 9.91
N PRO A 664 34.77 16.19 9.04
CA PRO A 664 35.12 17.47 8.42
C PRO A 664 35.37 18.57 9.45
N TYR A 665 34.53 18.62 10.50
CA TYR A 665 34.66 19.60 11.59
C TYR A 665 35.90 19.35 12.44
N LEU A 666 36.13 18.09 12.82
CA LEU A 666 37.26 17.69 13.64
C LEU A 666 38.59 17.92 12.90
N LEU A 667 38.68 17.57 11.62
CA LEU A 667 39.86 17.78 10.78
C LEU A 667 40.18 19.27 10.61
N LEU A 668 39.18 20.11 10.34
CA LEU A 668 39.37 21.55 10.23
C LEU A 668 39.81 22.19 11.55
N SER A 669 39.37 21.63 12.68
CA SER A 669 39.78 22.08 14.03
C SER A 669 41.21 21.68 14.38
N ILE A 670 41.65 20.50 13.95
CA ILE A 670 43.02 19.99 14.19
C ILE A 670 44.03 20.67 13.24
N PHE A 671 43.65 20.91 11.99
CA PHE A 671 44.48 21.50 10.95
C PHE A 671 43.95 22.88 10.51
N PRO A 672 44.04 23.91 11.36
CA PRO A 672 43.49 25.24 11.06
C PRO A 672 44.10 25.91 9.82
N LYS A 673 45.29 25.48 9.37
CA LYS A 673 45.90 25.94 8.11
C LYS A 673 45.12 25.52 6.87
N TRP A 674 44.30 24.47 6.91
CA TRP A 674 43.47 24.07 5.78
C TRP A 674 42.31 25.05 5.56
N MET A 675 41.94 25.78 6.61
CA MET A 675 40.88 26.78 6.58
C MET A 675 41.22 27.96 5.68
N SER A 676 42.50 28.33 5.57
CA SER A 676 42.92 29.43 4.68
C SER A 676 42.84 29.09 3.19
N ARG A 677 42.57 27.82 2.84
CA ARG A 677 42.35 27.37 1.46
C ARG A 677 40.87 27.25 1.07
N LEU A 678 39.96 27.34 2.02
CA LEU A 678 38.53 27.25 1.73
C LEU A 678 38.06 28.53 1.01
N PRO A 679 37.22 28.41 -0.04
CA PRO A 679 36.63 29.56 -0.70
C PRO A 679 35.76 30.34 0.29
N LYS A 680 35.87 31.67 0.26
CA LYS A 680 35.01 32.51 1.10
C LYS A 680 33.53 32.29 0.72
N PRO A 681 32.62 32.16 1.68
CA PRO A 681 31.20 32.04 1.40
C PRO A 681 30.72 33.27 0.61
N GLY A 682 29.99 33.01 -0.48
CA GLY A 682 29.56 33.97 -1.48
C GLY A 682 28.73 33.28 -2.56
N ALA A 683 28.63 33.84 -3.78
CA ALA A 683 27.73 33.36 -4.83
C ALA A 683 27.89 31.88 -5.25
N TRP A 684 29.09 31.29 -5.06
CA TRP A 684 29.31 29.86 -5.29
C TRP A 684 28.54 28.99 -4.28
N MET A 685 28.48 29.41 -3.01
CA MET A 685 27.77 28.70 -1.94
C MET A 685 26.27 28.62 -2.23
N ASP A 686 25.68 29.74 -2.69
CA ASP A 686 24.26 29.78 -3.07
C ASP A 686 23.97 28.93 -4.31
N THR A 687 24.89 28.92 -5.27
CA THR A 687 24.77 28.09 -6.47
C THR A 687 24.88 26.61 -6.12
N PHE A 688 25.77 26.24 -5.20
CA PHE A 688 25.89 24.87 -4.71
C PHE A 688 24.65 24.46 -3.89
N LYS A 689 24.15 25.32 -3.01
CA LYS A 689 22.90 25.13 -2.25
C LYS A 689 21.72 24.82 -3.19
N GLN A 690 21.55 25.63 -4.24
CA GLN A 690 20.50 25.45 -5.24
C GLN A 690 20.71 24.16 -6.05
N ALA A 691 21.95 23.81 -6.41
CA ALA A 691 22.25 22.56 -7.10
C ALA A 691 21.87 21.32 -6.27
N MET A 692 22.03 21.38 -4.93
CA MET A 692 21.65 20.32 -4.00
C MET A 692 20.13 20.16 -3.80
N ALA A 693 19.31 21.08 -4.31
CA ALA A 693 17.85 20.91 -4.34
C ALA A 693 17.41 19.81 -5.33
N PHE A 694 18.12 19.64 -6.46
CA PHE A 694 17.75 18.68 -7.51
C PHE A 694 17.85 17.21 -7.10
N PRO A 695 18.92 16.75 -6.42
CA PRO A 695 18.92 15.42 -5.82
C PRO A 695 17.74 15.19 -4.88
N LEU A 696 17.35 16.22 -4.12
CA LEU A 696 16.23 16.13 -3.18
C LEU A 696 14.87 16.04 -3.90
N TYR A 697 14.67 16.80 -4.99
CA TYR A 697 13.53 16.62 -5.89
C TYR A 697 13.52 15.20 -6.51
N GLY A 698 14.70 14.65 -6.82
CA GLY A 698 14.83 13.26 -7.26
C GLY A 698 14.41 12.24 -6.18
N THR A 699 14.76 12.50 -4.92
CA THR A 699 14.27 11.69 -3.79
C THR A 699 12.76 11.81 -3.63
N VAL A 700 12.18 13.00 -3.79
CA VAL A 700 10.72 13.19 -3.78
C VAL A 700 10.06 12.43 -4.93
N ALA A 701 10.61 12.48 -6.14
CA ALA A 701 10.14 11.69 -7.28
C ALA A 701 10.14 10.18 -6.98
N TRP A 702 11.20 9.69 -6.32
CA TRP A 702 11.28 8.30 -5.87
C TRP A 702 10.25 7.96 -4.79
N LEU A 703 10.03 8.85 -3.81
CA LEU A 703 9.02 8.66 -2.77
C LEU A 703 7.59 8.69 -3.33
N LEU A 704 7.31 9.55 -4.32
CA LEU A 704 6.00 9.60 -4.99
C LEU A 704 5.73 8.33 -5.80
N TRP A 705 6.73 7.81 -6.49
CA TRP A 705 6.60 6.51 -7.18
C TRP A 705 6.42 5.35 -6.18
N THR A 706 7.11 5.42 -5.03
CA THR A 706 6.91 4.46 -3.94
C THR A 706 5.50 4.56 -3.37
N LEU A 707 4.99 5.77 -3.12
CA LEU A 707 3.64 6.04 -2.65
C LEU A 707 2.59 5.54 -3.63
N GLN A 708 2.77 5.77 -4.94
CA GLN A 708 1.88 5.23 -5.97
C GLN A 708 1.86 3.69 -5.96
N SER A 709 2.93 3.04 -5.53
CA SER A 709 2.99 1.58 -5.44
C SER A 709 2.44 1.04 -4.11
N LEU A 710 2.09 1.93 -3.18
CA LEU A 710 1.51 1.63 -1.86
C LEU A 710 0.02 2.02 -1.75
N LEU A 711 -0.46 2.87 -2.66
CA LEU A 711 -1.85 3.23 -2.88
C LEU A 711 -2.43 2.32 -3.96
#